data_AF-A0A3D9BIM4-F1
#
_entry.id   AF-A0A3D9BIM4-F1
#
_cell.length_a   1.000
_cell.length_b   1.000
_cell.length_c   1.000
_cell.angle_alpha   90.00
_cell.angle_beta   90.00
_cell.angle_gamma   90.00
#
_symmetry.space_group_name_H-M   'P 1'
#
loop_
_entity.id
_entity.type
_entity.pdbx_description
1 polymer ?
#
loop_
_entity_poly.entity_id
_entity_poly.type
_entity_poly.pdbx_seq_one_letter_code
_entity_poly.pdbx_strand_id
1 'polypeptide(L)'
;MKKVLQLGLLTLGIWSTAQTTLISPTINNGGFESGTTGWTIVNGTETNKWQVSTDAAAGFSGTNSAYISNSTSAPFTNAYTDTSSSTTFLYKDITFPAGELKGNLSFKLLVQGETGTTGTIYDYLRVYLVPTSYTPTAGNIPDTSTYPNNWTYNLNGATWTTKNINLPNIGNANSPVTMRLVFMWRNDSSTSIQPPAAIDDITLTSSLPGTFISVATGNWSAASTWDANAVPTSTDNVTVDTGHTVTIDAASQASNSLIVKGNLTYGTTPSSFAVNNNLNVNSGGVLNVFNGTTGKTLSVAGNIVNDGTMDLSVGTTTAGNLTLNGTAVQSVSGTGTFNTGVIRNLVFSNTSAAIPNINWSINNIKIAYNLNMTGAKVNLGSNKITFGNNAAANTLTAPSGTGFLSGGKFSRYWSATATGSSITAGSDPTGTTSKYPFVNATGTDRSMFITRTNATGAVAGELATVYNDATTLTTGLSILDGTYTVTDRYNGNWAVSNEGTAVSASSYSVALLAPGIYTAGNGNSRIIAANSAISGVHQNGTITPGAQRVTLSQTDLLAAPLYIGIANSDIPFASIASGNWNSAATWNKGTVPTCTDIVQIANTHNVTVNSATNVSKNVTINTGGTLTVASGDLTIGCSSKNNTLTNNGTLTVSGGVLNINGNINSVSGSTFNQSAGDIFVDGNDGGVAATSVASGTSIVLLSTNNINWTGGNFTVVDPHANSTATLTFSYNNGSSVEVSTNHTLKLGNGVSTDAGGNTTNQFRMDTYTGSGRLNLGNLEINTIAGTNRAVTISFATPVKGNLTIYPNSEFVGSAVVTVAGNFINNGIFTNTGTLQMSAMTGTTTSASTQAQTISGTGVFRNLAASPTANLSSFTVNNTSTSGVTLSVPLSVSGTLTLTAGKVNTTTANLLTLGTATAAGTLSGGSNSAYVSGPFARTIANSNTAYIHYPVGKNAYAPIWLSPATTAVAVMKAEAFDSNSGTAGFGITNLSAARRWEAPLVSGTMSAINIRLGDSNIQTGYIPVQAPTASGAYLNLFGDTAAYVAGTATVPNNIQSANALATTDYTGFLSFAQKDASLGTVETVSNKNNIKAYPNPFADVLTISDVSNVKSISVVDISGKLVKTFDKPESTLYLGGLNSGMYLVVLNMKDGSKQTIKAIKK
;
A
#
# COMPACT_ATOMS: atom_id res chain seq x y z
N MET A 1 -2.24 17.33 101.59
CA MET A 1 -2.02 18.71 102.07
C MET A 1 -2.19 19.68 100.91
N LYS A 2 -3.00 20.73 101.15
CA LYS A 2 -3.02 22.09 100.55
C LYS A 2 -3.07 22.30 99.02
N LYS A 3 -4.30 22.65 98.57
CA LYS A 3 -4.77 23.70 97.63
C LYS A 3 -3.73 24.48 96.80
N VAL A 4 -4.00 24.61 95.48
CA VAL A 4 -4.36 25.89 94.81
C VAL A 4 -5.28 25.59 93.62
N LEU A 5 -6.35 26.38 93.51
CA LEU A 5 -7.39 26.41 92.49
C LEU A 5 -6.98 27.43 91.40
N GLN A 6 -6.99 27.07 90.11
CA GLN A 6 -7.02 28.06 89.04
C GLN A 6 -7.74 27.50 87.80
N LEU A 7 -8.71 28.28 87.34
CA LEU A 7 -9.58 28.12 86.17
C LEU A 7 -8.91 27.44 84.98
N GLY A 8 -9.40 26.26 84.60
CA GLY A 8 -9.18 25.70 83.26
C GLY A 8 -10.07 26.46 82.26
N LEU A 9 -9.47 27.38 81.51
CA LEU A 9 -10.11 27.96 80.33
C LEU A 9 -10.33 26.85 79.30
N LEU A 10 -11.61 26.54 79.09
CA LEU A 10 -12.15 25.80 77.97
C LEU A 10 -11.79 26.54 76.67
N THR A 11 -10.71 26.13 75.99
CA THR A 11 -10.49 26.54 74.60
C THR A 11 -11.30 25.60 73.71
N LEU A 12 -12.57 25.98 73.49
CA LEU A 12 -13.33 25.55 72.32
C LEU A 12 -12.62 26.11 71.08
N GLY A 13 -11.59 25.40 70.62
CA GLY A 13 -10.98 25.61 69.32
C GLY A 13 -11.97 25.17 68.24
N ILE A 14 -12.89 26.06 67.87
CA ILE A 14 -13.66 25.91 66.64
C ILE A 14 -12.64 26.05 65.50
N TRP A 15 -12.15 24.93 64.98
CA TRP A 15 -11.40 24.90 63.73
C TRP A 15 -12.40 25.16 62.59
N SER A 16 -12.87 26.39 62.42
CA SER A 16 -13.51 26.77 61.16
C SER A 16 -12.38 26.90 60.13
N THR A 17 -12.21 25.87 59.31
CA THR A 17 -11.38 25.95 58.10
C THR A 17 -11.80 27.19 57.31
N ALA A 18 -10.87 28.13 57.11
CA ALA A 18 -11.17 29.39 56.44
C ALA A 18 -11.69 29.11 55.02
N GLN A 19 -12.91 29.54 54.75
CA GLN A 19 -13.52 29.53 53.43
C GLN A 19 -12.97 30.72 52.64
N THR A 20 -12.53 30.50 51.41
CA THR A 20 -12.06 31.56 50.52
C THR A 20 -13.24 32.12 49.73
N THR A 21 -13.47 33.43 49.81
CA THR A 21 -14.47 34.12 49.01
C THR A 21 -13.86 34.53 47.67
N LEU A 22 -14.33 33.93 46.58
CA LEU A 22 -13.86 34.18 45.21
C LEU A 22 -14.69 35.24 44.49
N ILE A 23 -16.00 35.27 44.76
CA ILE A 23 -16.93 36.33 44.32
C ILE A 23 -17.85 36.61 45.51
N SER A 24 -18.21 37.87 45.72
CA SER A 24 -19.32 38.29 46.58
C SER A 24 -19.94 39.57 46.01
N PRO A 25 -21.05 40.09 46.57
CA PRO A 25 -21.61 41.37 46.17
C PRO A 25 -20.55 42.49 46.11
N THR A 26 -19.59 42.47 47.03
CA THR A 26 -18.54 43.48 47.17
C THR A 26 -17.15 43.03 46.71
N ILE A 27 -16.92 41.73 46.49
CA ILE A 27 -15.64 41.17 46.05
C ILE A 27 -15.77 40.66 44.62
N ASN A 28 -14.90 41.13 43.73
CA ASN A 28 -14.89 40.73 42.32
C ASN A 28 -16.22 40.94 41.58
N ASN A 29 -16.99 41.95 42.03
CA ASN A 29 -18.17 42.50 41.37
C ASN A 29 -19.34 41.49 41.21
N GLY A 30 -19.64 40.69 42.24
CA GLY A 30 -20.81 39.80 42.23
C GLY A 30 -22.15 40.51 42.39
N GLY A 31 -22.14 41.77 42.84
CA GLY A 31 -23.31 42.63 43.01
C GLY A 31 -23.44 43.68 41.91
N PHE A 32 -22.62 43.59 40.85
CA PHE A 32 -22.68 44.44 39.65
C PHE A 32 -22.58 45.97 39.83
N GLU A 33 -22.29 46.49 41.03
CA GLU A 33 -22.15 47.93 41.30
C GLU A 33 -21.01 48.62 40.55
N SER A 34 -20.05 47.86 40.00
CA SER A 34 -18.99 48.36 39.11
C SER A 34 -19.31 48.09 37.62
N GLY A 35 -20.60 48.00 37.27
CA GLY A 35 -21.06 47.65 35.93
C GLY A 35 -20.62 46.25 35.52
N THR A 36 -20.16 46.09 34.28
CA THR A 36 -19.68 44.81 33.74
C THR A 36 -18.22 44.50 34.10
N THR A 37 -17.56 45.29 34.95
CA THR A 37 -16.13 45.11 35.25
C THR A 37 -15.84 43.69 35.74
N GLY A 38 -14.94 42.99 35.03
CA GLY A 38 -14.56 41.61 35.32
C GLY A 38 -15.62 40.56 34.96
N TRP A 39 -16.69 40.92 34.24
CA TRP A 39 -17.65 40.02 33.61
C TRP A 39 -17.66 40.26 32.10
N THR A 40 -17.87 39.21 31.32
CA THR A 40 -17.97 39.29 29.86
C THR A 40 -19.39 38.99 29.41
N ILE A 41 -19.98 39.89 28.63
CA ILE A 41 -21.29 39.71 28.02
C ILE A 41 -21.13 39.25 26.58
N VAL A 42 -21.85 38.21 26.19
CA VAL A 42 -21.92 37.69 24.82
C VAL A 42 -23.37 37.70 24.36
N ASN A 43 -23.77 38.83 23.79
CA ASN A 43 -25.11 39.03 23.26
C ASN A 43 -25.23 38.78 21.75
N GLY A 44 -24.13 38.91 21.00
CA GLY A 44 -24.16 38.83 19.54
C GLY A 44 -25.21 39.76 18.91
N THR A 45 -25.92 39.24 17.90
CA THR A 45 -27.04 39.93 17.22
C THR A 45 -28.41 39.54 17.78
N GLU A 46 -28.47 38.81 18.90
CA GLU A 46 -29.72 38.30 19.49
C GLU A 46 -30.64 39.44 19.94
N THR A 47 -31.96 39.20 19.92
CA THR A 47 -32.97 40.20 20.31
C THR A 47 -32.95 40.47 21.82
N ASN A 48 -32.84 39.43 22.63
CA ASN A 48 -32.91 39.52 24.09
C ASN A 48 -31.51 39.39 24.70
N LYS A 49 -31.04 40.46 25.35
CA LYS A 49 -29.64 40.69 25.66
C LYS A 49 -29.41 40.83 27.17
N TRP A 50 -28.31 40.28 27.67
CA TRP A 50 -27.82 40.61 29.01
C TRP A 50 -27.41 42.08 29.07
N GLN A 51 -27.89 42.77 30.09
CA GLN A 51 -27.57 44.15 30.45
C GLN A 51 -27.22 44.21 31.94
N VAL A 52 -26.36 45.15 32.33
CA VAL A 52 -26.12 45.52 33.73
C VAL A 52 -26.58 46.95 33.91
N SER A 53 -27.63 47.16 34.71
CA SER A 53 -28.30 48.46 34.85
C SER A 53 -29.22 48.45 36.09
N THR A 54 -29.96 49.54 36.32
CA THR A 54 -30.71 49.82 37.55
C THR A 54 -32.23 49.56 37.45
N ASP A 55 -32.75 49.06 36.33
CA ASP A 55 -34.19 49.03 36.02
C ASP A 55 -34.85 47.65 36.24
N ALA A 56 -34.20 46.77 37.01
CA ALA A 56 -34.80 45.52 37.47
C ALA A 56 -35.73 45.75 38.67
N ALA A 57 -36.71 44.87 38.88
CA ALA A 57 -37.61 44.94 40.03
C ALA A 57 -36.84 44.94 41.36
N ALA A 58 -37.29 45.72 42.35
CA ALA A 58 -36.63 45.80 43.66
C ALA A 58 -36.59 44.43 44.37
N GLY A 59 -35.50 44.13 45.10
CA GLY A 59 -35.35 42.88 45.88
C GLY A 59 -33.91 42.30 45.96
N PHE A 60 -32.95 42.95 45.31
CA PHE A 60 -31.51 42.68 45.40
C PHE A 60 -30.79 43.73 46.26
N SER A 61 -29.49 43.54 46.56
CA SER A 61 -28.71 44.53 47.29
C SER A 61 -28.02 45.51 46.33
N GLY A 62 -27.92 46.79 46.68
CA GLY A 62 -27.30 47.80 45.80
C GLY A 62 -28.27 48.43 44.80
N THR A 63 -27.73 48.93 43.69
CA THR A 63 -28.46 49.67 42.65
C THR A 63 -28.43 49.01 41.28
N ASN A 64 -27.45 48.16 40.99
CA ASN A 64 -27.29 47.50 39.69
C ASN A 64 -27.51 45.99 39.81
N SER A 65 -28.15 45.39 38.82
CA SER A 65 -28.19 43.93 38.67
C SER A 65 -27.92 43.54 37.21
N ALA A 66 -27.60 42.27 36.96
CA ALA A 66 -27.48 41.76 35.60
C ALA A 66 -28.77 41.07 35.18
N TYR A 67 -29.36 41.45 34.05
CA TYR A 67 -30.64 40.91 33.61
C TYR A 67 -30.82 40.96 32.10
N ILE A 68 -31.80 40.20 31.62
CA ILE A 68 -32.18 40.20 30.21
C ILE A 68 -33.10 41.37 29.91
N SER A 69 -32.79 42.06 28.82
CA SER A 69 -33.57 43.17 28.26
C SER A 69 -33.71 43.05 26.74
N ASN A 70 -34.87 43.43 26.22
CA ASN A 70 -35.12 43.66 24.80
C ASN A 70 -35.02 45.15 24.41
N SER A 71 -34.72 46.05 25.35
CA SER A 71 -34.56 47.47 25.08
C SER A 71 -33.26 47.75 24.32
N THR A 72 -33.30 48.64 23.33
CA THR A 72 -32.14 48.98 22.48
C THR A 72 -31.27 50.11 23.04
N SER A 73 -31.75 50.83 24.06
CA SER A 73 -31.03 51.91 24.74
C SER A 73 -31.45 52.00 26.21
N ALA A 74 -30.62 52.63 27.05
CA ALA A 74 -30.89 52.81 28.47
C ALA A 74 -32.02 53.84 28.72
N PRO A 75 -32.85 53.69 29.77
CA PRO A 75 -32.86 52.59 30.74
C PRO A 75 -33.34 51.28 30.11
N PHE A 76 -32.59 50.20 30.36
CA PHE A 76 -32.90 48.89 29.80
C PHE A 76 -33.94 48.20 30.67
N THR A 77 -35.17 48.01 30.20
CA THR A 77 -36.22 47.39 31.03
C THR A 77 -35.99 45.88 31.16
N ASN A 78 -36.22 45.30 32.34
CA ASN A 78 -36.15 43.85 32.56
C ASN A 78 -37.37 43.13 31.95
N ALA A 79 -37.37 43.04 30.63
CA ALA A 79 -38.36 42.38 29.81
C ALA A 79 -37.67 41.76 28.59
N TYR A 80 -38.26 40.72 28.02
CA TYR A 80 -37.77 40.12 26.77
C TYR A 80 -38.89 40.02 25.73
N THR A 81 -38.50 40.02 24.45
CA THR A 81 -39.39 39.75 23.33
C THR A 81 -39.58 38.24 23.24
N ASP A 82 -40.74 37.77 23.69
CA ASP A 82 -41.13 36.35 23.71
C ASP A 82 -41.38 35.79 22.30
N THR A 83 -41.71 36.63 21.33
CA THR A 83 -41.83 36.26 19.90
C THR A 83 -40.49 36.13 19.16
N SER A 84 -39.35 36.27 19.83
CA SER A 84 -38.02 36.17 19.21
C SER A 84 -37.10 35.28 20.04
N SER A 85 -36.61 34.19 19.47
CA SER A 85 -35.65 33.33 20.14
C SER A 85 -34.35 34.06 20.44
N SER A 86 -33.73 33.78 21.58
CA SER A 86 -32.39 34.28 21.88
C SER A 86 -31.62 33.30 22.74
N THR A 87 -30.30 33.23 22.52
CA THR A 87 -29.36 32.56 23.44
C THR A 87 -28.18 33.47 23.71
N THR A 88 -28.08 33.99 24.92
CA THR A 88 -27.07 34.99 25.31
C THR A 88 -26.40 34.64 26.64
N PHE A 89 -25.18 35.15 26.83
CA PHE A 89 -24.33 34.74 27.95
C PHE A 89 -23.78 35.94 28.72
N LEU A 90 -23.60 35.73 30.02
CA LEU A 90 -22.76 36.53 30.91
C LEU A 90 -21.81 35.56 31.62
N TYR A 91 -20.50 35.80 31.59
CA TYR A 91 -19.56 34.88 32.22
C TYR A 91 -18.37 35.57 32.88
N LYS A 92 -17.70 34.85 33.78
CA LYS A 92 -16.47 35.27 34.46
C LYS A 92 -15.54 34.08 34.65
N ASP A 93 -14.26 34.31 34.41
CA ASP A 93 -13.20 33.35 34.74
C ASP A 93 -12.82 33.49 36.21
N ILE A 94 -12.80 32.37 36.93
CA ILE A 94 -12.54 32.27 38.37
C ILE A 94 -11.40 31.30 38.60
N THR A 95 -10.42 31.71 39.37
CA THR A 95 -9.32 30.84 39.80
C THR A 95 -9.60 30.30 41.18
N PHE A 96 -9.76 28.98 41.28
CA PHE A 96 -9.85 28.25 42.54
C PHE A 96 -8.44 28.00 43.09
N PRO A 97 -8.18 28.28 44.39
CA PRO A 97 -6.88 28.01 45.02
C PRO A 97 -6.52 26.52 44.99
N ALA A 98 -5.21 26.22 45.04
CA ALA A 98 -4.73 24.84 45.15
C ALA A 98 -5.28 24.18 46.43
N GLY A 99 -5.79 22.95 46.31
CA GLY A 99 -6.29 22.17 47.44
C GLY A 99 -7.73 22.47 47.87
N GLU A 100 -8.34 23.57 47.42
CA GLU A 100 -9.73 23.91 47.76
C GLU A 100 -10.75 23.24 46.84
N LEU A 101 -11.03 21.97 47.12
CA LEU A 101 -11.82 21.10 46.24
C LEU A 101 -13.34 21.23 46.38
N LYS A 102 -13.82 22.08 47.28
CA LYS A 102 -15.24 22.27 47.59
C LYS A 102 -15.65 23.71 47.31
N GLY A 103 -16.73 23.90 46.55
CA GLY A 103 -17.26 25.23 46.27
C GLY A 103 -18.73 25.37 46.61
N ASN A 104 -19.16 26.59 46.91
CA ASN A 104 -20.57 26.95 47.03
C ASN A 104 -20.83 28.25 46.28
N LEU A 105 -21.73 28.18 45.30
CA LEU A 105 -22.22 29.31 44.54
C LEU A 105 -23.62 29.66 45.03
N SER A 106 -23.79 30.89 45.50
CA SER A 106 -25.07 31.49 45.86
C SER A 106 -25.33 32.70 44.98
N PHE A 107 -26.57 32.94 44.61
CA PHE A 107 -26.98 34.16 43.90
C PHE A 107 -28.48 34.41 44.08
N LYS A 108 -28.91 35.66 44.00
CA LYS A 108 -30.31 36.00 43.85
C LYS A 108 -30.75 35.85 42.41
N LEU A 109 -31.95 35.32 42.23
CA LEU A 109 -32.55 35.01 40.94
C LEU A 109 -34.01 35.46 40.91
N LEU A 110 -34.36 36.17 39.86
CA LEU A 110 -35.72 36.46 39.43
C LEU A 110 -35.89 35.86 38.02
N VAL A 111 -36.84 34.93 37.84
CA VAL A 111 -37.12 34.32 36.52
C VAL A 111 -38.51 33.68 36.49
N GLN A 112 -39.30 34.01 35.47
CA GLN A 112 -40.53 33.29 35.12
C GLN A 112 -40.28 32.37 33.91
N GLY A 113 -40.04 32.89 32.71
CA GLY A 113 -39.81 32.03 31.54
C GLY A 113 -40.98 31.09 31.23
N GLU A 114 -40.71 29.92 30.63
CA GLU A 114 -41.74 29.02 30.07
C GLU A 114 -41.41 27.53 30.28
N THR A 115 -42.45 26.74 30.60
CA THR A 115 -42.43 25.27 30.47
C THR A 115 -43.62 24.82 29.65
N GLY A 116 -43.39 23.97 28.65
CA GLY A 116 -44.45 23.33 27.89
C GLY A 116 -45.26 22.32 28.70
N THR A 117 -46.41 21.93 28.15
CA THR A 117 -47.31 20.93 28.75
C THR A 117 -46.69 19.55 28.93
N THR A 118 -45.59 19.25 28.24
CA THR A 118 -44.82 18.00 28.36
C THR A 118 -43.69 18.06 29.39
N GLY A 119 -43.58 19.17 30.14
CA GLY A 119 -42.47 19.40 31.09
C GLY A 119 -41.17 19.87 30.42
N THR A 120 -41.18 20.12 29.11
CA THR A 120 -40.03 20.68 28.38
C THR A 120 -39.85 22.14 28.76
N ILE A 121 -38.66 22.50 29.23
CA ILE A 121 -38.35 23.87 29.64
C ILE A 121 -37.88 24.66 28.41
N TYR A 122 -38.63 25.70 28.07
CA TYR A 122 -38.37 26.52 26.91
C TYR A 122 -37.59 27.77 27.30
N ASP A 123 -38.12 28.65 28.15
CA ASP A 123 -37.38 29.87 28.52
C ASP A 123 -36.75 29.70 29.90
N TYR A 124 -35.43 29.82 29.99
CA TYR A 124 -34.69 29.50 31.21
C TYR A 124 -33.34 30.20 31.33
N LEU A 125 -32.92 30.35 32.59
CA LEU A 125 -31.53 30.55 32.96
C LEU A 125 -30.85 29.20 33.12
N ARG A 126 -29.65 29.03 32.59
CA ARG A 126 -28.76 27.91 32.93
C ARG A 126 -27.40 28.41 33.37
N VAL A 127 -26.94 27.89 34.49
CA VAL A 127 -25.62 28.16 35.06
C VAL A 127 -24.70 27.01 34.70
N TYR A 128 -23.50 27.30 34.20
CA TYR A 128 -22.46 26.32 33.94
C TYR A 128 -21.16 26.66 34.67
N LEU A 129 -20.40 25.63 35.03
CA LEU A 129 -18.97 25.75 35.37
C LEU A 129 -18.15 24.91 34.38
N VAL A 130 -17.43 25.57 33.48
CA VAL A 130 -16.72 24.94 32.34
C VAL A 130 -15.23 25.25 32.34
N PRO A 131 -14.38 24.46 31.66
CA PRO A 131 -12.99 24.84 31.42
C PRO A 131 -12.88 26.14 30.61
N THR A 132 -11.82 26.91 30.81
CA THR A 132 -11.57 28.18 30.07
C THR A 132 -11.35 27.98 28.57
N SER A 133 -11.09 26.73 28.13
CA SER A 133 -11.04 26.36 26.71
C SER A 133 -12.39 26.46 26.00
N TYR A 134 -13.52 26.49 26.74
CA TYR A 134 -14.83 26.72 26.17
C TYR A 134 -15.14 28.22 26.10
N THR A 135 -15.37 28.76 24.91
CA THR A 135 -15.75 30.16 24.70
C THR A 135 -17.24 30.27 24.31
N PRO A 136 -18.10 30.89 25.15
CA PRO A 136 -19.51 31.06 24.83
C PRO A 136 -19.72 31.85 23.54
N THR A 137 -20.65 31.40 22.69
CA THR A 137 -21.03 32.06 21.43
C THR A 137 -22.54 32.25 21.40
N ALA A 138 -23.01 33.49 21.24
CA ALA A 138 -24.44 33.79 21.15
C ALA A 138 -25.14 32.94 20.08
N GLY A 139 -26.39 32.56 20.34
CA GLY A 139 -27.19 31.69 19.46
C GLY A 139 -26.93 30.17 19.61
N ASN A 140 -25.89 29.74 20.34
CA ASN A 140 -25.52 28.32 20.47
C ASN A 140 -25.60 27.83 21.92
N ILE A 141 -26.34 26.74 22.18
CA ILE A 141 -26.48 26.15 23.52
C ILE A 141 -25.32 25.15 23.78
N PRO A 142 -24.60 25.23 24.92
CA PRO A 142 -23.57 24.25 25.27
C PRO A 142 -24.12 22.82 25.48
N ASP A 143 -23.38 21.79 25.07
CA ASP A 143 -23.73 20.37 25.27
C ASP A 143 -23.55 19.94 26.74
N THR A 144 -24.63 19.47 27.36
CA THR A 144 -24.67 19.07 28.77
C THR A 144 -23.95 17.75 29.07
N SER A 145 -23.73 16.90 28.05
CA SER A 145 -22.94 15.66 28.20
C SER A 145 -21.44 15.95 28.26
N THR A 146 -20.98 16.94 27.49
CA THR A 146 -19.60 17.42 27.51
C THR A 146 -19.32 18.26 28.76
N TYR A 147 -20.32 19.02 29.22
CA TYR A 147 -20.22 19.90 30.40
C TYR A 147 -21.25 19.53 31.48
N PRO A 148 -20.98 18.48 32.28
CA PRO A 148 -21.95 17.93 33.24
C PRO A 148 -22.26 18.87 34.43
N ASN A 149 -21.41 19.84 34.73
CA ASN A 149 -21.63 20.83 35.79
C ASN A 149 -22.53 21.97 35.29
N ASN A 150 -23.85 21.71 35.25
CA ASN A 150 -24.84 22.69 34.83
C ASN A 150 -26.14 22.61 35.65
N TRP A 151 -26.81 23.76 35.83
CA TRP A 151 -28.04 23.89 36.63
C TRP A 151 -29.05 24.80 35.93
N THR A 152 -30.27 24.32 35.71
CA THR A 152 -31.33 25.02 34.96
C THR A 152 -32.40 25.57 35.90
N TYR A 153 -32.83 26.81 35.66
CA TYR A 153 -33.84 27.49 36.44
C TYR A 153 -34.87 28.19 35.54
N ASN A 154 -36.15 27.93 35.80
CA ASN A 154 -37.30 28.59 35.20
C ASN A 154 -38.49 28.56 36.18
N LEU A 155 -39.54 29.36 35.92
CA LEU A 155 -40.79 29.50 36.68
C LEU A 155 -40.60 29.64 38.21
N ASN A 156 -39.60 30.41 38.63
CA ASN A 156 -39.28 30.65 40.05
C ASN A 156 -40.01 31.86 40.64
N GLY A 157 -41.04 32.36 39.96
CA GLY A 157 -41.89 33.47 40.40
C GLY A 157 -41.36 34.85 40.01
N ALA A 158 -42.24 35.86 40.12
CA ALA A 158 -41.92 37.27 39.83
C ALA A 158 -41.30 38.01 41.04
N THR A 159 -40.67 37.27 41.97
CA THR A 159 -39.97 37.81 43.13
C THR A 159 -38.56 37.22 43.21
N TRP A 160 -37.60 38.00 43.71
CA TRP A 160 -36.23 37.55 43.92
C TRP A 160 -36.16 36.39 44.92
N THR A 161 -35.46 35.32 44.55
CA THR A 161 -35.18 34.17 45.41
C THR A 161 -33.69 33.88 45.45
N THR A 162 -33.16 33.40 46.58
CA THR A 162 -31.76 32.95 46.66
C THR A 162 -31.64 31.51 46.15
N LYS A 163 -30.67 31.26 45.28
CA LYS A 163 -30.28 29.92 44.81
C LYS A 163 -28.91 29.57 45.36
N ASN A 164 -28.75 28.31 45.76
CA ASN A 164 -27.49 27.76 46.25
C ASN A 164 -27.14 26.53 45.42
N ILE A 165 -25.90 26.46 44.95
CA ILE A 165 -25.33 25.38 44.17
C ILE A 165 -24.07 24.90 44.90
N ASN A 166 -24.04 23.62 45.26
CA ASN A 166 -22.84 22.97 45.77
C ASN A 166 -22.00 22.46 44.60
N LEU A 167 -20.72 22.83 44.59
CA LEU A 167 -19.77 22.50 43.54
C LEU A 167 -18.76 21.47 44.08
N PRO A 168 -19.00 20.16 43.90
CA PRO A 168 -18.05 19.14 44.31
C PRO A 168 -16.88 19.03 43.32
N ASN A 169 -15.69 18.73 43.83
CA ASN A 169 -14.50 18.42 43.04
C ASN A 169 -14.07 19.56 42.10
N ILE A 170 -14.09 20.79 42.62
CA ILE A 170 -13.64 21.97 41.89
C ILE A 170 -12.12 22.14 42.04
N GLY A 171 -11.39 22.10 40.94
CA GLY A 171 -9.95 22.38 40.93
C GLY A 171 -9.04 21.16 41.12
N ASN A 172 -7.81 21.43 41.55
CA ASN A 172 -6.73 20.44 41.64
C ASN A 172 -6.13 20.50 43.05
N ALA A 173 -5.83 19.32 43.62
CA ALA A 173 -5.21 19.20 44.93
C ALA A 173 -3.85 19.93 45.02
N ASN A 174 -3.14 20.06 43.90
CA ASN A 174 -1.73 20.48 43.87
C ASN A 174 -1.47 21.82 43.15
N SER A 175 -2.45 22.38 42.45
CA SER A 175 -2.28 23.65 41.72
C SER A 175 -3.59 24.43 41.64
N PRO A 176 -3.54 25.78 41.56
CA PRO A 176 -4.73 26.56 41.27
C PRO A 176 -5.34 26.14 39.92
N VAL A 177 -6.65 26.23 39.78
CA VAL A 177 -7.36 25.92 38.53
C VAL A 177 -8.31 27.05 38.18
N THR A 178 -8.19 27.55 36.96
CA THR A 178 -9.11 28.57 36.43
C THR A 178 -10.24 27.90 35.65
N MET A 179 -11.48 28.17 36.06
CA MET A 179 -12.71 27.72 35.41
C MET A 179 -13.56 28.93 35.03
N ARG A 180 -14.52 28.74 34.14
CA ARG A 180 -15.44 29.77 33.66
C ARG A 180 -16.84 29.53 34.22
N LEU A 181 -17.34 30.46 35.02
CA LEU A 181 -18.73 30.51 35.48
C LEU A 181 -19.57 31.23 34.44
N VAL A 182 -20.56 30.55 33.87
CA VAL A 182 -21.40 31.06 32.79
C VAL A 182 -22.85 31.09 33.23
N PHE A 183 -23.50 32.24 33.08
CA PHE A 183 -24.94 32.42 33.13
C PHE A 183 -25.46 32.55 31.70
N MET A 184 -26.25 31.57 31.25
CA MET A 184 -26.86 31.55 29.92
C MET A 184 -28.35 31.82 30.06
N TRP A 185 -28.86 32.78 29.30
CA TRP A 185 -30.30 32.88 29.05
C TRP A 185 -30.62 32.24 27.70
N ARG A 186 -31.66 31.43 27.67
CA ARG A 186 -32.29 30.94 26.45
C ARG A 186 -33.77 31.25 26.52
N ASN A 187 -34.31 31.81 25.43
CA ASN A 187 -35.74 31.81 25.16
C ASN A 187 -36.02 31.40 23.71
N ASP A 188 -37.20 30.87 23.43
CA ASP A 188 -37.68 30.66 22.06
C ASP A 188 -38.64 31.77 21.61
N SER A 189 -39.43 31.50 20.56
CA SER A 189 -40.26 32.49 19.87
C SER A 189 -41.77 32.30 20.12
N SER A 190 -42.18 31.74 21.26
CA SER A 190 -43.59 31.52 21.65
C SER A 190 -44.06 32.43 22.79
N THR A 191 -45.39 32.48 23.02
CA THR A 191 -46.01 33.28 24.08
C THR A 191 -45.49 32.88 25.46
N SER A 192 -44.96 33.83 26.22
CA SER A 192 -44.26 33.53 27.47
C SER A 192 -44.63 34.47 28.63
N ILE A 193 -44.07 34.22 29.81
CA ILE A 193 -44.40 34.91 31.06
C ILE A 193 -43.19 35.74 31.52
N GLN A 194 -43.41 37.05 31.70
CA GLN A 194 -42.42 37.99 32.23
C GLN A 194 -42.25 37.84 33.76
N PRO A 195 -41.09 38.19 34.34
CA PRO A 195 -39.88 38.73 33.69
C PRO A 195 -38.87 37.63 33.25
N PRO A 196 -37.91 37.95 32.37
CA PRO A 196 -36.81 37.05 32.04
C PRO A 196 -35.79 37.01 33.19
N ALA A 197 -34.74 36.20 33.05
CA ALA A 197 -33.72 36.08 34.08
C ALA A 197 -33.10 37.44 34.47
N ALA A 198 -33.11 37.71 35.77
CA ALA A 198 -32.27 38.70 36.43
C ALA A 198 -31.51 38.00 37.57
N ILE A 199 -30.21 38.31 37.69
CA ILE A 199 -29.32 37.77 38.70
C ILE A 199 -28.58 38.88 39.43
N ASP A 200 -28.34 38.65 40.72
CA ASP A 200 -27.56 39.54 41.55
C ASP A 200 -27.03 38.83 42.80
N ASP A 201 -26.35 39.57 43.68
CA ASP A 201 -25.82 39.09 44.95
C ASP A 201 -24.98 37.81 44.80
N ILE A 202 -24.22 37.68 43.70
CA ILE A 202 -23.45 36.48 43.39
C ILE A 202 -22.34 36.31 44.42
N THR A 203 -22.37 35.19 45.13
CA THR A 203 -21.36 34.79 46.09
C THR A 203 -20.82 33.42 45.71
N LEU A 204 -19.55 33.34 45.36
CA LEU A 204 -18.85 32.08 45.14
C LEU A 204 -17.74 31.95 46.17
N THR A 205 -17.78 30.85 46.89
CA THR A 205 -16.78 30.51 47.90
C THR A 205 -16.18 29.15 47.60
N SER A 206 -14.94 28.94 48.05
CA SER A 206 -14.24 27.66 48.02
C SER A 206 -13.66 27.32 49.39
N SER A 207 -13.38 26.04 49.63
CA SER A 207 -12.82 25.56 50.89
C SER A 207 -12.05 24.26 50.71
N LEU A 208 -11.14 23.99 51.65
CA LEU A 208 -10.41 22.73 51.73
C LEU A 208 -11.35 21.57 52.10
N PRO A 209 -11.02 20.33 51.69
CA PRO A 209 -11.58 19.13 52.28
C PRO A 209 -11.58 19.14 53.80
N GLY A 210 -12.71 18.78 54.40
CA GLY A 210 -12.86 18.62 55.83
C GLY A 210 -12.41 17.25 56.33
N THR A 211 -12.25 17.15 57.64
CA THR A 211 -12.13 15.87 58.36
C THR A 211 -13.38 15.69 59.20
N PHE A 212 -14.07 14.56 59.04
CA PHE A 212 -15.31 14.25 59.74
C PHE A 212 -15.10 13.02 60.61
N ILE A 213 -15.52 13.10 61.87
CA ILE A 213 -15.45 12.02 62.84
C ILE A 213 -16.88 11.71 63.30
N SER A 214 -17.28 10.45 63.29
CA SER A 214 -18.60 10.10 63.81
C SER A 214 -18.67 10.34 65.32
N VAL A 215 -19.70 11.04 65.77
CA VAL A 215 -19.98 11.35 67.19
C VAL A 215 -21.21 10.60 67.73
N ALA A 216 -21.93 9.91 66.85
CA ALA A 216 -23.07 9.08 67.19
C ALA A 216 -23.25 7.92 66.19
N THR A 217 -24.04 6.93 66.57
CA THR A 217 -24.58 5.92 65.65
C THR A 217 -25.67 6.54 64.80
N GLY A 218 -25.65 6.31 63.48
CA GLY A 218 -26.63 6.92 62.57
C GLY A 218 -26.33 6.70 61.10
N ASN A 219 -27.12 7.37 60.25
CA ASN A 219 -26.96 7.36 58.81
C ASN A 219 -25.80 8.26 58.38
N TRP A 220 -25.10 7.90 57.30
CA TRP A 220 -24.06 8.72 56.70
C TRP A 220 -24.61 10.08 56.26
N SER A 221 -25.84 10.11 55.71
CA SER A 221 -26.52 11.32 55.26
C SER A 221 -27.02 12.24 56.40
N ALA A 222 -26.94 11.82 57.67
CA ALA A 222 -27.41 12.62 58.79
C ALA A 222 -26.28 13.51 59.34
N ALA A 223 -26.47 14.83 59.30
CA ALA A 223 -25.52 15.81 59.83
C ALA A 223 -25.16 15.54 61.31
N SER A 224 -26.12 15.10 62.12
CA SER A 224 -25.95 14.76 63.54
C SER A 224 -25.06 13.54 63.80
N THR A 225 -24.74 12.74 62.77
CA THR A 225 -23.79 11.63 62.89
C THR A 225 -22.35 12.13 63.07
N TRP A 226 -22.06 13.37 62.63
CA TRP A 226 -20.69 13.87 62.46
C TRP A 226 -20.38 15.08 63.36
N ASP A 227 -19.13 15.16 63.81
CA ASP A 227 -18.59 16.23 64.66
C ASP A 227 -18.77 17.65 64.10
N ALA A 228 -18.67 17.81 62.79
CA ALA A 228 -18.89 19.08 62.10
C ALA A 228 -20.37 19.47 61.97
N ASN A 229 -21.30 18.63 62.44
CA ASN A 229 -22.75 18.77 62.23
C ASN A 229 -23.11 19.04 60.75
N ALA A 230 -22.41 18.33 59.85
CA ALA A 230 -22.56 18.42 58.41
C ALA A 230 -22.27 17.04 57.80
N VAL A 231 -22.74 16.81 56.57
CA VAL A 231 -22.59 15.53 55.88
C VAL A 231 -21.27 15.49 55.11
N PRO A 232 -20.42 14.45 55.27
CA PRO A 232 -19.19 14.30 54.51
C PRO A 232 -19.48 14.08 53.02
N THR A 233 -18.62 14.67 52.18
CA THR A 233 -18.63 14.52 50.73
C THR A 233 -17.48 13.64 50.23
N SER A 234 -17.45 13.34 48.93
CA SER A 234 -16.43 12.49 48.29
C SER A 234 -15.00 13.04 48.35
N THR A 235 -14.82 14.32 48.67
CA THR A 235 -13.51 14.95 48.83
C THR A 235 -13.06 14.98 50.28
N ASP A 236 -13.94 14.70 51.25
CA ASP A 236 -13.66 14.81 52.68
C ASP A 236 -13.02 13.52 53.24
N ASN A 237 -12.18 13.66 54.28
CA ASN A 237 -11.62 12.54 55.02
C ASN A 237 -12.56 12.14 56.17
N VAL A 238 -12.82 10.85 56.34
CA VAL A 238 -13.86 10.37 57.26
C VAL A 238 -13.31 9.33 58.23
N THR A 239 -13.65 9.46 59.51
CA THR A 239 -13.39 8.44 60.54
C THR A 239 -14.71 7.98 61.16
N VAL A 240 -15.00 6.68 61.05
CA VAL A 240 -16.05 6.02 61.84
C VAL A 240 -15.43 5.58 63.16
N ASP A 241 -15.67 6.35 64.22
CA ASP A 241 -14.99 6.17 65.50
C ASP A 241 -15.51 4.96 66.30
N THR A 242 -14.74 4.57 67.32
CA THR A 242 -15.00 3.39 68.14
C THR A 242 -16.37 3.46 68.81
N GLY A 243 -17.12 2.36 68.79
CA GLY A 243 -18.45 2.28 69.42
C GLY A 243 -19.61 2.82 68.58
N HIS A 244 -19.34 3.47 67.44
CA HIS A 244 -20.38 3.94 66.53
C HIS A 244 -20.65 2.93 65.41
N THR A 245 -21.94 2.81 65.04
CA THR A 245 -22.34 2.15 63.78
C THR A 245 -22.84 3.20 62.81
N VAL A 246 -22.13 3.37 61.69
CA VAL A 246 -22.52 4.30 60.62
C VAL A 246 -23.06 3.50 59.45
N THR A 247 -24.26 3.86 58.97
CA THR A 247 -24.91 3.22 57.82
C THR A 247 -24.79 4.12 56.59
N ILE A 248 -24.12 3.64 55.54
CA ILE A 248 -24.18 4.25 54.20
C ILE A 248 -25.60 4.04 53.71
N ASP A 249 -26.38 5.10 53.54
CA ASP A 249 -27.84 5.02 53.40
C ASP A 249 -28.39 5.60 52.09
N ALA A 250 -27.57 6.33 51.33
CA ALA A 250 -27.97 6.96 50.08
C ALA A 250 -27.01 6.61 48.93
N ALA A 251 -27.51 6.69 47.69
CA ALA A 251 -26.70 6.49 46.50
C ALA A 251 -25.59 7.56 46.38
N SER A 252 -24.49 7.19 45.71
CA SER A 252 -23.37 8.10 45.40
C SER A 252 -22.64 8.69 46.61
N GLN A 253 -22.83 8.12 47.81
CA GLN A 253 -22.00 8.44 48.98
C GLN A 253 -20.58 7.90 48.78
N ALA A 254 -19.60 8.70 49.17
CA ALA A 254 -18.18 8.42 49.01
C ALA A 254 -17.37 9.25 50.01
N SER A 255 -16.08 8.97 50.10
CA SER A 255 -15.10 9.73 50.87
C SER A 255 -13.78 9.84 50.12
N ASN A 256 -12.93 10.77 50.52
CA ASN A 256 -11.56 10.81 50.05
C ASN A 256 -10.74 9.71 50.74
N SER A 257 -10.46 9.86 52.03
CA SER A 257 -9.84 8.81 52.86
C SER A 257 -10.83 8.33 53.92
N LEU A 258 -10.80 7.05 54.26
CA LEU A 258 -11.71 6.45 55.23
C LEU A 258 -10.95 5.66 56.30
N ILE A 259 -11.22 5.96 57.57
CA ILE A 259 -10.76 5.20 58.73
C ILE A 259 -11.97 4.57 59.42
N VAL A 260 -11.95 3.24 59.63
CA VAL A 260 -13.01 2.51 60.32
C VAL A 260 -12.46 1.90 61.60
N LYS A 261 -12.89 2.43 62.76
CA LYS A 261 -12.61 1.88 64.10
C LYS A 261 -13.85 1.27 64.76
N GLY A 262 -15.04 1.80 64.43
CA GLY A 262 -16.33 1.23 64.79
C GLY A 262 -16.88 0.31 63.69
N ASN A 263 -18.18 0.38 63.44
CA ASN A 263 -18.86 -0.42 62.40
C ASN A 263 -19.30 0.48 61.24
N LEU A 264 -18.93 0.12 60.01
CA LEU A 264 -19.46 0.73 58.79
C LEU A 264 -20.27 -0.32 58.01
N THR A 265 -21.55 -0.02 57.78
CA THR A 265 -22.50 -0.93 57.14
C THR A 265 -23.21 -0.26 55.97
N TYR A 266 -23.78 -1.06 55.06
CA TYR A 266 -24.62 -0.55 53.97
C TYR A 266 -26.10 -0.66 54.33
N GLY A 267 -26.87 0.35 53.95
CA GLY A 267 -28.31 0.36 53.88
C GLY A 267 -28.83 -0.32 52.61
N THR A 268 -30.15 -0.25 52.42
CA THR A 268 -30.84 -0.88 51.28
C THR A 268 -30.51 -0.18 49.95
N THR A 269 -30.60 1.15 49.93
CA THR A 269 -30.47 2.03 48.75
C THR A 269 -29.11 2.01 48.06
N PRO A 270 -27.96 2.18 48.74
CA PRO A 270 -26.67 2.27 48.05
C PRO A 270 -26.30 0.95 47.38
N SER A 271 -25.79 1.02 46.15
CA SER A 271 -25.18 -0.13 45.44
C SER A 271 -23.66 -0.17 45.61
N SER A 272 -23.05 0.98 45.91
CA SER A 272 -21.61 1.14 46.02
C SER A 272 -21.21 2.25 46.99
N PHE A 273 -19.95 2.20 47.43
CA PHE A 273 -19.26 3.27 48.13
C PHE A 273 -17.84 3.39 47.60
N ALA A 274 -17.38 4.63 47.37
CA ALA A 274 -16.04 4.90 46.88
C ALA A 274 -15.16 5.55 47.96
N VAL A 275 -13.92 5.07 48.04
CA VAL A 275 -12.82 5.69 48.78
C VAL A 275 -11.79 6.14 47.75
N ASN A 276 -11.73 7.45 47.49
CA ASN A 276 -10.90 8.02 46.42
C ASN A 276 -9.39 8.01 46.74
N ASN A 277 -9.03 7.71 47.98
CA ASN A 277 -7.67 7.59 48.48
C ASN A 277 -7.56 6.34 49.39
N ASN A 278 -7.00 6.46 50.60
CA ASN A 278 -6.69 5.31 51.45
C ASN A 278 -7.87 4.86 52.32
N LEU A 279 -8.01 3.54 52.47
CA LEU A 279 -8.93 2.89 53.40
C LEU A 279 -8.14 2.19 54.51
N ASN A 280 -8.36 2.59 55.76
CA ASN A 280 -7.79 1.94 56.94
C ASN A 280 -8.92 1.36 57.80
N VAL A 281 -9.02 0.04 57.90
CA VAL A 281 -9.90 -0.64 58.85
C VAL A 281 -9.04 -1.04 60.04
N ASN A 282 -9.13 -0.29 61.13
CA ASN A 282 -8.28 -0.46 62.30
C ASN A 282 -8.71 -1.70 63.11
N SER A 283 -7.83 -2.16 64.01
CA SER A 283 -8.16 -3.21 64.98
C SER A 283 -9.46 -2.90 65.74
N GLY A 284 -10.38 -3.87 65.76
CA GLY A 284 -11.73 -3.73 66.32
C GLY A 284 -12.78 -3.13 65.38
N GLY A 285 -12.36 -2.53 64.27
CA GLY A 285 -13.25 -1.99 63.24
C GLY A 285 -13.86 -3.08 62.36
N VAL A 286 -15.12 -2.90 61.97
CA VAL A 286 -15.87 -3.83 61.11
C VAL A 286 -16.43 -3.08 59.90
N LEU A 287 -16.10 -3.56 58.70
CA LEU A 287 -16.65 -3.07 57.43
C LEU A 287 -17.47 -4.17 56.74
N ASN A 288 -18.79 -4.02 56.75
CA ASN A 288 -19.71 -4.96 56.10
C ASN A 288 -20.11 -4.41 54.73
N VAL A 289 -19.59 -4.99 53.65
CA VAL A 289 -19.88 -4.56 52.27
C VAL A 289 -21.12 -5.27 51.73
N PHE A 290 -22.18 -5.27 52.54
CA PHE A 290 -23.46 -5.91 52.24
C PHE A 290 -24.60 -5.29 53.06
N ASN A 291 -25.83 -5.53 52.63
CA ASN A 291 -27.04 -5.30 53.41
C ASN A 291 -27.90 -6.57 53.39
N GLY A 292 -28.15 -7.18 54.56
CA GLY A 292 -28.81 -8.47 54.66
C GLY A 292 -28.07 -9.54 53.84
N THR A 293 -28.73 -10.11 52.82
CA THR A 293 -28.13 -11.08 51.89
C THR A 293 -27.58 -10.46 50.60
N THR A 294 -27.69 -9.14 50.44
CA THR A 294 -27.32 -8.42 49.23
C THR A 294 -25.94 -7.78 49.38
N GLY A 295 -24.94 -8.36 48.71
CA GLY A 295 -23.60 -7.76 48.62
C GLY A 295 -23.60 -6.41 47.89
N LYS A 296 -22.61 -5.57 48.21
CA LYS A 296 -22.45 -4.22 47.64
C LYS A 296 -21.06 -4.06 47.01
N THR A 297 -20.77 -2.91 46.41
CA THR A 297 -19.44 -2.62 45.84
C THR A 297 -18.65 -1.64 46.67
N LEU A 298 -17.44 -2.01 47.07
CA LEU A 298 -16.45 -1.11 47.63
C LEU A 298 -15.37 -0.84 46.58
N SER A 299 -15.22 0.42 46.18
CA SER A 299 -14.14 0.85 45.27
C SER A 299 -13.11 1.66 46.03
N VAL A 300 -11.84 1.29 45.94
CA VAL A 300 -10.73 1.98 46.60
C VAL A 300 -9.66 2.33 45.58
N ALA A 301 -9.32 3.61 45.49
CA ALA A 301 -8.30 4.11 44.57
C ALA A 301 -6.90 4.24 45.20
N GLY A 302 -6.80 4.35 46.53
CA GLY A 302 -5.54 4.33 47.27
C GLY A 302 -5.25 2.96 47.91
N ASN A 303 -4.46 2.97 48.99
CA ASN A 303 -4.06 1.77 49.71
C ASN A 303 -5.15 1.29 50.66
N ILE A 304 -5.22 -0.03 50.87
CA ILE A 304 -6.05 -0.67 51.90
C ILE A 304 -5.15 -1.23 52.98
N VAL A 305 -5.36 -0.78 54.22
CA VAL A 305 -4.77 -1.38 55.43
C VAL A 305 -5.91 -1.96 56.27
N ASN A 306 -5.99 -3.28 56.37
CA ASN A 306 -7.00 -3.97 57.16
C ASN A 306 -6.35 -4.65 58.38
N ASP A 307 -6.47 -4.01 59.53
CA ASP A 307 -6.13 -4.55 60.85
C ASP A 307 -7.38 -4.99 61.65
N GLY A 308 -8.58 -4.79 61.11
CA GLY A 308 -9.86 -5.21 61.68
C GLY A 308 -10.51 -6.36 60.90
N THR A 309 -11.82 -6.26 60.69
CA THR A 309 -12.60 -7.25 59.92
C THR A 309 -13.32 -6.59 58.74
N MET A 310 -13.07 -7.09 57.53
CA MET A 310 -13.84 -6.71 56.34
C MET A 310 -14.65 -7.91 55.85
N ASP A 311 -15.94 -7.73 55.61
CA ASP A 311 -16.81 -8.78 55.06
C ASP A 311 -17.31 -8.41 53.66
N LEU A 312 -16.77 -9.15 52.68
CA LEU A 312 -17.11 -9.11 51.26
C LEU A 312 -17.64 -10.48 50.78
N SER A 313 -18.01 -11.38 51.70
CA SER A 313 -18.37 -12.76 51.38
C SER A 313 -19.84 -12.91 50.94
N VAL A 314 -20.70 -11.93 51.25
CA VAL A 314 -22.14 -11.95 51.00
C VAL A 314 -22.49 -11.36 49.62
N GLY A 315 -23.46 -11.95 48.92
CA GLY A 315 -24.00 -11.45 47.64
C GLY A 315 -24.18 -12.50 46.54
N THR A 316 -24.96 -12.16 45.51
CA THR A 316 -25.16 -12.93 44.29
C THR A 316 -24.30 -12.39 43.12
N THR A 317 -24.55 -12.85 41.90
CA THR A 317 -23.73 -12.77 40.66
C THR A 317 -22.89 -11.50 40.40
N THR A 318 -23.32 -10.30 40.81
CA THR A 318 -22.59 -9.01 40.64
C THR A 318 -22.40 -8.22 41.94
N ALA A 319 -22.84 -8.78 43.06
CA ALA A 319 -22.87 -8.15 44.38
C ALA A 319 -21.69 -8.64 45.26
N GLY A 320 -21.22 -7.82 46.22
CA GLY A 320 -20.10 -8.19 47.10
C GLY A 320 -18.74 -8.03 46.40
N ASN A 321 -18.49 -6.84 45.88
CA ASN A 321 -17.37 -6.56 45.00
C ASN A 321 -16.34 -5.65 45.66
N LEU A 322 -15.06 -6.02 45.60
CA LEU A 322 -13.93 -5.14 45.91
C LEU A 322 -13.27 -4.72 44.59
N THR A 323 -13.20 -3.42 44.34
CA THR A 323 -12.51 -2.84 43.18
C THR A 323 -11.27 -2.07 43.62
N LEU A 324 -10.11 -2.42 43.06
CA LEU A 324 -8.88 -1.64 43.13
C LEU A 324 -8.70 -0.87 41.81
N ASN A 325 -8.98 0.44 41.82
CA ASN A 325 -9.03 1.30 40.63
C ASN A 325 -8.06 2.49 40.69
N GLY A 326 -6.96 2.36 41.42
CA GLY A 326 -5.96 3.41 41.58
C GLY A 326 -5.22 3.76 40.28
N THR A 327 -4.65 4.96 40.26
CA THR A 327 -3.72 5.44 39.20
C THR A 327 -2.26 5.35 39.63
N ALA A 328 -2.01 5.18 40.94
CA ALA A 328 -0.71 4.90 41.54
C ALA A 328 -0.63 3.42 41.98
N VAL A 329 0.56 2.96 42.38
CA VAL A 329 0.72 1.62 42.96
C VAL A 329 -0.14 1.50 44.22
N GLN A 330 -1.01 0.48 44.27
CA GLN A 330 -1.86 0.21 45.42
C GLN A 330 -1.30 -0.94 46.26
N SER A 331 -1.46 -0.86 47.58
CA SER A 331 -1.22 -1.99 48.48
C SER A 331 -2.50 -2.45 49.17
N VAL A 332 -2.66 -3.76 49.33
CA VAL A 332 -3.64 -4.38 50.23
C VAL A 332 -2.87 -5.13 51.30
N SER A 333 -2.91 -4.63 52.53
CA SER A 333 -2.07 -5.09 53.64
C SER A 333 -2.83 -5.05 54.97
N GLY A 334 -2.14 -5.37 56.06
CA GLY A 334 -2.68 -5.36 57.42
C GLY A 334 -2.73 -6.74 58.06
N THR A 335 -2.96 -6.77 59.36
CA THR A 335 -2.96 -7.97 60.22
C THR A 335 -4.36 -8.54 60.48
N GLY A 336 -5.40 -7.85 60.02
CA GLY A 336 -6.79 -8.19 60.19
C GLY A 336 -7.27 -9.31 59.26
N THR A 337 -8.59 -9.52 59.22
CA THR A 337 -9.19 -10.62 58.48
C THR A 337 -10.19 -10.13 57.44
N PHE A 338 -10.27 -10.85 56.32
CA PHE A 338 -11.49 -10.89 55.55
C PHE A 338 -12.38 -11.96 56.18
N ASN A 339 -13.63 -11.64 56.50
CA ASN A 339 -14.53 -12.58 57.16
C ASN A 339 -14.62 -13.87 56.32
N THR A 340 -14.47 -15.04 56.96
CA THR A 340 -14.37 -16.37 56.32
C THR A 340 -13.20 -16.59 55.34
N GLY A 341 -12.32 -15.61 55.14
CA GLY A 341 -11.25 -15.64 54.14
C GLY A 341 -11.75 -15.53 52.69
N VAL A 342 -12.99 -15.09 52.49
CA VAL A 342 -13.66 -15.09 51.18
C VAL A 342 -13.99 -13.67 50.73
N ILE A 343 -13.66 -13.37 49.48
CA ILE A 343 -14.21 -12.24 48.72
C ILE A 343 -15.15 -12.81 47.66
N ARG A 344 -16.35 -12.25 47.53
CA ARG A 344 -17.32 -12.72 46.54
C ARG A 344 -16.88 -12.39 45.11
N ASN A 345 -16.61 -11.11 44.83
CA ASN A 345 -16.10 -10.62 43.55
C ASN A 345 -14.89 -9.70 43.76
N LEU A 346 -13.86 -9.84 42.93
CA LEU A 346 -12.64 -9.02 42.99
C LEU A 346 -12.30 -8.45 41.61
N VAL A 347 -12.07 -7.15 41.56
CA VAL A 347 -11.70 -6.41 40.35
C VAL A 347 -10.36 -5.69 40.57
N PHE A 348 -9.39 -6.02 39.73
CA PHE A 348 -8.14 -5.29 39.57
C PHE A 348 -8.21 -4.45 38.30
N SER A 349 -8.45 -3.15 38.46
CA SER A 349 -8.56 -2.17 37.37
C SER A 349 -7.62 -0.98 37.58
N ASN A 350 -6.52 -1.19 38.29
CA ASN A 350 -5.50 -0.19 38.52
C ASN A 350 -4.81 0.18 37.19
N THR A 351 -4.73 1.47 36.90
CA THR A 351 -4.22 2.00 35.63
C THR A 351 -2.75 2.43 35.68
N SER A 352 -2.08 2.26 36.82
CA SER A 352 -0.65 2.56 36.95
C SER A 352 0.19 1.70 36.00
N ALA A 353 1.14 2.35 35.33
CA ALA A 353 2.10 1.70 34.44
C ALA A 353 3.18 0.90 35.21
N ALA A 354 3.31 1.11 36.53
CA ALA A 354 4.28 0.42 37.37
C ALA A 354 4.10 -1.11 37.38
N ILE A 355 5.18 -1.83 37.65
CA ILE A 355 5.20 -3.29 37.76
C ILE A 355 5.93 -3.66 39.06
N PRO A 356 5.23 -4.17 40.09
CA PRO A 356 3.77 -4.30 40.18
C PRO A 356 3.03 -2.96 40.18
N ASN A 357 1.76 -2.98 39.79
CA ASN A 357 0.83 -1.89 40.11
C ASN A 357 -0.06 -2.19 41.32
N ILE A 358 -0.08 -3.44 41.80
CA ILE A 358 -0.80 -3.84 43.02
C ILE A 358 0.12 -4.75 43.85
N ASN A 359 0.35 -4.40 45.11
CA ASN A 359 1.01 -5.24 46.10
C ASN A 359 -0.03 -5.85 47.05
N TRP A 360 -0.21 -7.16 47.01
CA TRP A 360 -1.18 -7.87 47.83
C TRP A 360 -0.48 -8.71 48.90
N SER A 361 -0.65 -8.32 50.17
CA SER A 361 0.08 -8.88 51.31
C SER A 361 -0.78 -9.79 52.21
N ILE A 362 -2.03 -10.09 51.82
CA ILE A 362 -2.94 -10.91 52.62
C ILE A 362 -3.00 -12.33 52.05
N ASN A 363 -2.69 -13.32 52.87
CA ASN A 363 -2.55 -14.71 52.43
C ASN A 363 -3.89 -15.49 52.45
N ASN A 364 -3.98 -16.55 51.65
CA ASN A 364 -5.05 -17.55 51.63
C ASN A 364 -6.47 -16.99 51.37
N ILE A 365 -6.58 -16.01 50.48
CA ILE A 365 -7.87 -15.43 50.10
C ILE A 365 -8.54 -16.26 49.01
N LYS A 366 -9.84 -16.55 49.18
CA LYS A 366 -10.66 -17.25 48.19
C LYS A 366 -11.60 -16.27 47.48
N ILE A 367 -11.60 -16.29 46.15
CA ILE A 367 -12.51 -15.51 45.31
C ILE A 367 -13.66 -16.43 44.89
N ALA A 368 -14.82 -16.27 45.49
CA ALA A 368 -15.90 -17.25 45.35
C ALA A 368 -16.62 -17.20 44.00
N TYR A 369 -16.62 -16.06 43.28
CA TYR A 369 -17.42 -15.90 42.06
C TYR A 369 -16.66 -15.32 40.86
N ASN A 370 -16.42 -14.00 40.76
CA ASN A 370 -15.69 -13.41 39.63
C ASN A 370 -14.34 -12.82 40.04
N LEU A 371 -13.33 -13.02 39.19
CA LEU A 371 -12.04 -12.34 39.25
C LEU A 371 -11.82 -11.61 37.92
N ASN A 372 -11.85 -10.28 37.94
CA ASN A 372 -11.63 -9.47 36.75
C ASN A 372 -10.33 -8.68 36.87
N MET A 373 -9.44 -8.86 35.90
CA MET A 373 -8.14 -8.22 35.85
C MET A 373 -8.00 -7.50 34.51
N THR A 374 -7.71 -6.20 34.55
CA THR A 374 -7.45 -5.39 33.36
C THR A 374 -6.22 -4.52 33.62
N GLY A 375 -5.11 -4.82 32.94
CA GLY A 375 -3.84 -4.09 33.10
C GLY A 375 -3.11 -4.35 34.42
N ALA A 376 -3.60 -5.28 35.24
CA ALA A 376 -3.07 -5.59 36.56
C ALA A 376 -1.79 -6.44 36.50
N LYS A 377 -0.74 -6.01 37.20
CA LYS A 377 0.47 -6.78 37.51
C LYS A 377 0.56 -6.89 39.02
N VAL A 378 0.00 -7.98 39.55
CA VAL A 378 -0.21 -8.15 40.99
C VAL A 378 0.96 -8.89 41.61
N ASN A 379 1.65 -8.26 42.55
CA ASN A 379 2.67 -8.90 43.37
C ASN A 379 2.00 -9.55 44.59
N LEU A 380 2.04 -10.88 44.66
CA LEU A 380 1.60 -11.64 45.83
C LEU A 380 2.74 -11.95 46.81
N GLY A 381 4.01 -11.73 46.44
CA GLY A 381 5.13 -12.32 47.15
C GLY A 381 4.97 -13.85 47.22
N SER A 382 5.03 -14.43 48.42
CA SER A 382 4.75 -15.85 48.66
C SER A 382 3.28 -16.17 49.00
N ASN A 383 2.38 -15.18 48.91
CA ASN A 383 0.98 -15.35 49.27
C ASN A 383 0.20 -16.15 48.21
N LYS A 384 -0.92 -16.73 48.66
CA LYS A 384 -1.86 -17.49 47.83
C LYS A 384 -3.21 -16.80 47.67
N ILE A 385 -3.71 -16.74 46.43
CA ILE A 385 -5.11 -16.48 46.11
C ILE A 385 -5.70 -17.71 45.42
N THR A 386 -6.89 -18.15 45.86
CA THR A 386 -7.66 -19.23 45.23
C THR A 386 -8.85 -18.66 44.47
N PHE A 387 -9.03 -19.03 43.20
CA PHE A 387 -10.24 -18.78 42.43
C PHE A 387 -11.21 -19.96 42.57
N GLY A 388 -12.28 -19.73 43.33
CA GLY A 388 -13.23 -20.75 43.80
C GLY A 388 -13.22 -20.88 45.33
N ASN A 389 -14.33 -21.35 45.88
CA ASN A 389 -14.48 -21.59 47.31
C ASN A 389 -15.32 -22.86 47.56
N ASN A 390 -14.66 -24.01 47.71
CA ASN A 390 -15.30 -25.33 47.79
C ASN A 390 -16.25 -25.65 46.62
N ALA A 391 -16.18 -24.85 45.57
CA ALA A 391 -16.98 -24.85 44.36
C ALA A 391 -16.21 -24.07 43.30
N ALA A 392 -16.45 -24.40 42.03
CA ALA A 392 -15.86 -23.65 40.92
C ALA A 392 -16.40 -22.22 40.92
N ALA A 393 -15.51 -21.26 40.74
CA ALA A 393 -15.89 -19.87 40.49
C ALA A 393 -16.41 -19.70 39.05
N ASN A 394 -16.98 -18.53 38.74
CA ASN A 394 -17.69 -18.24 37.51
C ASN A 394 -16.76 -17.69 36.42
N THR A 395 -16.53 -16.38 36.38
CA THR A 395 -15.76 -15.73 35.31
C THR A 395 -14.38 -15.28 35.79
N LEU A 396 -13.35 -15.68 35.05
CA LEU A 396 -12.00 -15.09 35.12
C LEU A 396 -11.79 -14.22 33.88
N THR A 397 -11.46 -12.95 34.08
CA THR A 397 -10.97 -12.05 33.03
C THR A 397 -9.52 -11.72 33.32
N ALA A 398 -8.62 -12.11 32.42
CA ALA A 398 -7.20 -11.77 32.49
C ALA A 398 -6.64 -11.81 31.06
N PRO A 399 -6.66 -10.70 30.32
CA PRO A 399 -6.08 -10.64 28.98
C PRO A 399 -4.56 -10.83 29.04
N SER A 400 -3.92 -11.04 27.89
CA SER A 400 -2.46 -11.16 27.82
C SER A 400 -1.79 -9.89 28.38
N GLY A 401 -0.69 -10.07 29.13
CA GLY A 401 -0.01 -8.98 29.85
C GLY A 401 -0.64 -8.58 31.18
N THR A 402 -1.63 -9.33 31.68
CA THR A 402 -2.27 -9.15 32.98
C THR A 402 -2.17 -10.44 33.81
N GLY A 403 -1.77 -10.33 35.08
CA GLY A 403 -1.63 -11.52 35.93
C GLY A 403 -0.87 -11.28 37.23
N PHE A 404 -0.45 -12.39 37.86
CA PHE A 404 0.36 -12.41 39.06
C PHE A 404 1.86 -12.48 38.71
N LEU A 405 2.69 -11.78 39.47
CA LEU A 405 4.15 -11.81 39.32
C LEU A 405 4.78 -13.09 39.91
N SER A 406 6.05 -13.30 39.59
CA SER A 406 6.86 -14.43 40.05
C SER A 406 6.80 -14.64 41.56
N GLY A 407 6.78 -15.91 41.98
CA GLY A 407 6.72 -16.34 43.39
C GLY A 407 5.30 -16.38 43.96
N GLY A 408 4.36 -15.62 43.39
CA GLY A 408 2.96 -15.65 43.78
C GLY A 408 2.28 -16.97 43.48
N LYS A 409 1.42 -17.45 44.39
CA LYS A 409 0.69 -18.70 44.20
C LYS A 409 -0.76 -18.42 43.81
N PHE A 410 -1.15 -18.90 42.63
CA PHE A 410 -2.55 -18.85 42.18
C PHE A 410 -3.13 -20.26 42.16
N SER A 411 -4.24 -20.45 42.88
CA SER A 411 -4.97 -21.71 42.98
C SER A 411 -6.31 -21.62 42.28
N ARG A 412 -6.80 -22.72 41.73
CA ARG A 412 -8.14 -22.83 41.15
C ARG A 412 -8.86 -24.04 41.72
N TYR A 413 -10.12 -23.85 42.09
CA TYR A 413 -10.99 -24.95 42.45
C TYR A 413 -11.59 -25.60 41.20
N TRP A 414 -11.44 -26.92 41.11
CA TRP A 414 -12.03 -27.77 40.08
C TRP A 414 -13.19 -28.57 40.69
N SER A 415 -14.37 -28.50 40.08
CA SER A 415 -15.50 -29.37 40.45
C SER A 415 -15.23 -30.83 40.07
N ALA A 416 -16.11 -31.78 40.34
CA ALA A 416 -15.91 -33.16 39.85
C ALA A 416 -16.03 -33.24 38.31
N THR A 417 -16.82 -32.36 37.69
CA THR A 417 -17.21 -32.45 36.27
C THR A 417 -16.49 -31.47 35.33
N ALA A 418 -15.81 -30.44 35.84
CA ALA A 418 -15.24 -29.37 35.01
C ALA A 418 -13.95 -29.78 34.26
N THR A 419 -13.97 -29.86 32.93
CA THR A 419 -12.75 -30.22 32.18
C THR A 419 -11.84 -29.03 31.87
N GLY A 420 -12.41 -27.82 31.77
CA GLY A 420 -11.70 -26.62 31.28
C GLY A 420 -11.88 -26.44 29.76
N SER A 421 -11.12 -25.53 29.15
CA SER A 421 -11.10 -25.26 27.71
C SER A 421 -10.17 -26.21 26.96
N SER A 422 -10.50 -26.55 25.73
CA SER A 422 -9.61 -27.35 24.87
C SER A 422 -8.32 -26.59 24.55
N ILE A 423 -7.21 -27.33 24.43
CA ILE A 423 -5.93 -26.85 23.93
C ILE A 423 -5.74 -27.37 22.51
N THR A 424 -5.61 -26.44 21.56
CA THR A 424 -5.59 -26.74 20.12
C THR A 424 -4.19 -26.55 19.56
N ALA A 425 -3.78 -27.48 18.69
CA ALA A 425 -2.45 -27.49 18.10
C ALA A 425 -2.27 -26.26 17.22
N GLY A 426 -1.10 -25.64 17.27
CA GLY A 426 -0.76 -24.49 16.41
C GLY A 426 -1.29 -23.14 16.89
N SER A 427 -1.98 -23.07 18.04
CA SER A 427 -2.60 -21.82 18.54
C SER A 427 -2.39 -21.61 20.04
N ASP A 428 -2.04 -20.39 20.45
CA ASP A 428 -1.97 -20.03 21.87
C ASP A 428 -3.37 -20.09 22.50
N PRO A 429 -3.56 -20.78 23.64
CA PRO A 429 -4.88 -20.85 24.27
C PRO A 429 -5.34 -19.49 24.79
N THR A 430 -6.64 -19.20 24.62
CA THR A 430 -7.29 -17.99 25.14
C THR A 430 -8.38 -18.30 26.18
N GLY A 431 -8.76 -19.58 26.30
CA GLY A 431 -9.84 -20.02 27.18
C GLY A 431 -9.55 -19.76 28.66
N THR A 432 -10.44 -19.01 29.32
CA THR A 432 -10.25 -18.53 30.70
C THR A 432 -10.53 -19.60 31.77
N THR A 433 -11.23 -20.68 31.43
CA THR A 433 -11.56 -21.77 32.36
C THR A 433 -10.35 -22.67 32.68
N SER A 434 -9.35 -22.69 31.80
CA SER A 434 -8.07 -23.41 32.01
C SER A 434 -6.92 -22.49 32.42
N LYS A 435 -7.10 -21.16 32.41
CA LYS A 435 -6.02 -20.18 32.54
C LYS A 435 -5.54 -19.99 33.99
N TYR A 436 -4.23 -19.93 34.16
CA TYR A 436 -3.49 -19.49 35.35
C TYR A 436 -2.69 -18.25 34.95
N PRO A 437 -3.16 -17.04 35.29
CA PRO A 437 -2.64 -15.80 34.71
C PRO A 437 -1.39 -15.33 35.44
N PHE A 438 -0.23 -15.54 34.83
CA PHE A 438 1.05 -15.02 35.32
C PHE A 438 1.66 -14.03 34.35
N VAL A 439 2.50 -13.15 34.87
CA VAL A 439 3.34 -12.24 34.10
C VAL A 439 4.76 -12.25 34.67
N ASN A 440 5.75 -11.98 33.82
CA ASN A 440 7.14 -11.82 34.25
C ASN A 440 7.37 -10.43 34.89
N ALA A 441 8.61 -10.16 35.32
CA ALA A 441 8.99 -8.87 35.91
C ALA A 441 8.79 -7.65 34.98
N THR A 442 8.63 -7.86 33.67
CA THR A 442 8.34 -6.81 32.68
C THR A 442 6.87 -6.74 32.28
N GLY A 443 5.98 -7.51 32.91
CA GLY A 443 4.55 -7.53 32.61
C GLY A 443 4.17 -8.31 31.35
N THR A 444 5.10 -9.08 30.77
CA THR A 444 4.88 -9.95 29.62
C THR A 444 4.19 -11.24 30.07
N ASP A 445 3.28 -11.77 29.25
CA ASP A 445 2.48 -12.95 29.57
C ASP A 445 3.33 -14.19 29.87
N ARG A 446 2.99 -14.89 30.95
CA ARG A 446 3.59 -16.15 31.40
C ARG A 446 2.50 -17.14 31.81
N SER A 447 1.32 -17.01 31.23
CA SER A 447 0.16 -17.82 31.59
C SER A 447 0.42 -19.30 31.34
N MET A 448 -0.05 -20.12 32.28
CA MET A 448 -0.17 -21.56 32.14
C MET A 448 -1.64 -21.90 31.88
N PHE A 449 -1.90 -22.91 31.07
CA PHE A 449 -3.23 -23.47 30.86
C PHE A 449 -3.22 -24.93 31.26
N ILE A 450 -4.17 -25.35 32.09
CA ILE A 450 -4.35 -26.75 32.50
C ILE A 450 -5.79 -27.16 32.22
N THR A 451 -5.96 -28.27 31.51
CA THR A 451 -7.26 -28.86 31.17
C THR A 451 -7.27 -30.32 31.59
N ARG A 452 -8.34 -30.78 32.25
CA ARG A 452 -8.53 -32.19 32.64
C ARG A 452 -9.14 -32.97 31.48
N THR A 453 -8.64 -34.17 31.19
CA THR A 453 -9.09 -34.95 30.03
C THR A 453 -10.36 -35.78 30.26
N ASN A 454 -10.81 -35.95 31.51
CA ASN A 454 -12.03 -36.69 31.85
C ASN A 454 -12.95 -35.87 32.77
N ALA A 455 -14.24 -35.84 32.43
CA ALA A 455 -15.30 -35.29 33.30
C ALA A 455 -15.79 -36.33 34.32
N THR A 456 -15.75 -37.63 33.98
CA THR A 456 -16.21 -38.73 34.83
C THR A 456 -15.04 -39.36 35.57
N GLY A 457 -15.16 -39.54 36.89
CA GLY A 457 -14.12 -40.12 37.74
C GLY A 457 -13.00 -39.16 38.18
N ALA A 458 -13.09 -37.87 37.82
CA ALA A 458 -12.20 -36.85 38.36
C ALA A 458 -12.63 -36.44 39.79
N VAL A 459 -11.66 -36.15 40.66
CA VAL A 459 -11.91 -35.71 42.04
C VAL A 459 -11.92 -34.18 42.08
N ALA A 460 -12.88 -33.59 42.78
CA ALA A 460 -12.95 -32.15 43.00
C ALA A 460 -11.86 -31.70 43.99
N GLY A 461 -11.27 -30.52 43.78
CA GLY A 461 -10.18 -30.04 44.62
C GLY A 461 -9.52 -28.77 44.11
N GLU A 462 -8.44 -28.35 44.77
CA GLU A 462 -7.69 -27.16 44.38
C GLU A 462 -6.35 -27.54 43.72
N LEU A 463 -6.11 -26.99 42.53
CA LEU A 463 -4.85 -27.10 41.81
C LEU A 463 -4.19 -25.73 41.76
N ALA A 464 -3.00 -25.61 42.32
CA ALA A 464 -2.24 -24.37 42.38
C ALA A 464 -1.04 -24.37 41.46
N THR A 465 -0.63 -23.17 41.07
CA THR A 465 0.55 -22.94 40.25
C THR A 465 1.35 -21.79 40.84
N VAL A 466 2.67 -21.90 40.73
CA VAL A 466 3.63 -20.82 40.95
C VAL A 466 4.47 -20.68 39.70
N TYR A 467 4.56 -19.47 39.18
CA TYR A 467 5.53 -19.12 38.14
C TYR A 467 6.82 -18.59 38.79
N ASN A 468 7.96 -19.11 38.34
CA ASN A 468 9.28 -18.62 38.72
C ASN A 468 9.94 -18.00 37.48
N ASP A 469 10.24 -16.71 37.54
CA ASP A 469 10.78 -15.96 36.41
C ASP A 469 12.28 -16.19 36.22
N ALA A 470 12.72 -16.10 34.96
CA ALA A 470 14.12 -16.07 34.59
C ALA A 470 14.29 -15.30 33.26
N THR A 471 15.52 -14.91 32.94
CA THR A 471 15.86 -14.23 31.68
C THR A 471 16.82 -15.04 30.81
N THR A 472 17.25 -16.22 31.27
CA THR A 472 18.30 -17.00 30.65
C THR A 472 17.81 -18.34 30.10
N LEU A 473 18.56 -18.87 29.14
CA LEU A 473 18.43 -20.21 28.60
C LEU A 473 19.59 -21.07 29.11
N THR A 474 19.33 -22.35 29.36
CA THR A 474 20.38 -23.38 29.44
C THR A 474 20.51 -24.01 28.06
N THR A 475 21.69 -23.96 27.46
CA THR A 475 21.98 -24.45 26.10
C THR A 475 22.86 -25.71 26.15
N GLY A 476 22.93 -26.46 25.04
CA GLY A 476 23.75 -27.68 24.95
C GLY A 476 23.20 -28.90 25.68
N LEU A 477 21.89 -28.92 25.97
CA LEU A 477 21.20 -30.07 26.54
C LEU A 477 21.03 -31.20 25.51
N SER A 478 20.70 -32.40 25.99
CA SER A 478 20.39 -33.56 25.14
C SER A 478 19.20 -34.32 25.73
N ILE A 479 18.06 -33.63 25.87
CA ILE A 479 16.84 -34.22 26.43
C ILE A 479 16.00 -34.81 25.29
N LEU A 480 15.90 -36.14 25.26
CA LEU A 480 15.15 -36.86 24.24
C LEU A 480 13.65 -36.94 24.61
N ASP A 481 12.80 -36.26 23.84
CA ASP A 481 11.33 -36.28 23.95
C ASP A 481 10.74 -36.97 22.70
N GLY A 482 10.59 -38.29 22.78
CA GLY A 482 10.29 -39.12 21.61
C GLY A 482 11.49 -39.18 20.65
N THR A 483 11.31 -38.75 19.40
CA THR A 483 12.41 -38.64 18.41
C THR A 483 13.05 -37.26 18.36
N TYR A 484 12.52 -36.29 19.11
CA TYR A 484 13.01 -34.91 19.12
C TYR A 484 13.98 -34.69 20.28
N THR A 485 15.10 -34.03 20.01
CA THR A 485 16.09 -33.70 21.05
C THR A 485 16.01 -32.21 21.38
N VAL A 486 15.64 -31.90 22.62
CA VAL A 486 15.68 -30.55 23.16
C VAL A 486 17.11 -30.23 23.57
N THR A 487 17.65 -29.14 23.04
CA THR A 487 19.02 -28.67 23.32
C THR A 487 19.06 -27.38 24.12
N ASP A 488 17.98 -26.61 24.13
CA ASP A 488 17.89 -25.31 24.78
C ASP A 488 16.63 -25.25 25.63
N ARG A 489 16.74 -24.83 26.88
CA ARG A 489 15.63 -24.76 27.83
C ARG A 489 15.57 -23.40 28.49
N TYR A 490 14.39 -22.77 28.47
CA TYR A 490 14.14 -21.58 29.26
C TYR A 490 14.25 -21.90 30.76
N ASN A 491 14.94 -21.08 31.54
CA ASN A 491 15.11 -21.33 32.97
C ASN A 491 13.90 -20.93 33.84
N GLY A 492 12.96 -20.14 33.29
CA GLY A 492 11.69 -19.86 33.95
C GLY A 492 10.79 -21.09 33.91
N ASN A 493 10.00 -21.29 34.96
CA ASN A 493 9.26 -22.54 35.16
C ASN A 493 7.92 -22.35 35.88
N TRP A 494 7.07 -23.35 35.73
CA TRP A 494 5.76 -23.43 36.36
C TRP A 494 5.70 -24.66 37.26
N ALA A 495 5.59 -24.44 38.57
CA ALA A 495 5.41 -25.50 39.54
C ALA A 495 3.93 -25.67 39.85
N VAL A 496 3.41 -26.89 39.71
CA VAL A 496 2.01 -27.21 40.01
C VAL A 496 1.93 -28.03 41.29
N SER A 497 0.99 -27.72 42.16
CA SER A 497 0.75 -28.45 43.41
C SER A 497 -0.73 -28.68 43.68
N ASN A 498 -1.05 -29.77 44.37
CA ASN A 498 -2.34 -29.94 45.03
C ASN A 498 -2.36 -29.09 46.31
N GLU A 499 -3.48 -28.45 46.57
CA GLU A 499 -3.70 -27.63 47.78
C GLU A 499 -5.05 -28.01 48.40
N GLY A 500 -5.20 -27.88 49.72
CA GLY A 500 -6.46 -28.23 50.40
C GLY A 500 -6.92 -29.65 50.06
N THR A 501 -8.12 -29.78 49.46
CA THR A 501 -8.59 -31.05 48.90
C THR A 501 -7.85 -31.37 47.60
N ALA A 502 -7.16 -32.51 47.56
CA ALA A 502 -6.39 -32.93 46.40
C ALA A 502 -7.29 -33.15 45.17
N VAL A 503 -7.00 -32.46 44.06
CA VAL A 503 -7.64 -32.71 42.77
C VAL A 503 -6.97 -33.92 42.09
N SER A 504 -7.74 -34.67 41.31
CA SER A 504 -7.19 -35.69 40.41
C SER A 504 -7.99 -35.83 39.12
N ALA A 505 -7.32 -36.28 38.07
CA ALA A 505 -7.87 -36.58 36.76
C ALA A 505 -7.09 -37.75 36.13
N SER A 506 -7.65 -38.38 35.10
CA SER A 506 -6.98 -39.44 34.33
C SER A 506 -5.69 -38.94 33.69
N SER A 507 -5.72 -37.74 33.10
CA SER A 507 -4.56 -37.03 32.57
C SER A 507 -4.90 -35.55 32.34
N TYR A 508 -3.91 -34.78 31.92
CA TYR A 508 -4.02 -33.34 31.70
C TYR A 508 -3.50 -32.93 30.32
N SER A 509 -4.10 -31.90 29.75
CA SER A 509 -3.51 -31.11 28.67
C SER A 509 -2.98 -29.80 29.25
N VAL A 510 -1.75 -29.45 28.90
CA VAL A 510 -1.04 -28.28 29.40
C VAL A 510 -0.51 -27.44 28.26
N ALA A 511 -0.61 -26.11 28.41
CA ALA A 511 0.12 -25.17 27.59
C ALA A 511 0.85 -24.15 28.45
N LEU A 512 2.07 -23.81 28.04
CA LEU A 512 2.91 -22.80 28.68
C LEU A 512 3.23 -21.71 27.66
N LEU A 513 3.00 -20.45 28.02
CA LEU A 513 3.30 -19.31 27.16
C LEU A 513 4.53 -18.56 27.70
N ALA A 514 5.50 -18.27 26.83
CA ALA A 514 6.66 -17.45 27.18
C ALA A 514 7.08 -16.47 26.07
N PRO A 515 6.22 -15.55 25.63
CA PRO A 515 6.57 -14.55 24.63
C PRO A 515 7.82 -13.76 24.97
N GLY A 516 8.65 -13.62 23.93
CA GLY A 516 9.89 -12.85 23.92
C GLY A 516 11.12 -13.58 24.45
N ILE A 517 11.04 -14.85 24.90
CA ILE A 517 12.20 -15.52 25.52
C ILE A 517 13.25 -15.99 24.51
N TYR A 518 12.81 -16.54 23.39
CA TYR A 518 13.65 -16.85 22.23
C TYR A 518 12.80 -16.73 20.97
N THR A 519 13.45 -16.56 19.83
CA THR A 519 12.78 -16.60 18.53
C THR A 519 12.61 -18.06 18.13
N ALA A 520 11.39 -18.59 18.21
CA ALA A 520 11.10 -19.93 17.70
C ALA A 520 10.85 -19.87 16.18
N GLY A 521 11.51 -20.71 15.41
CA GLY A 521 11.29 -20.85 13.96
C GLY A 521 10.03 -21.64 13.61
N ASN A 522 9.48 -22.40 14.56
CA ASN A 522 8.28 -23.21 14.40
C ASN A 522 7.59 -23.45 15.77
N GLY A 523 6.42 -24.09 15.77
CA GLY A 523 5.65 -24.42 16.98
C GLY A 523 6.14 -25.63 17.77
N ASN A 524 7.40 -26.06 17.59
CA ASN A 524 7.90 -27.34 18.12
C ASN A 524 8.49 -27.25 19.54
N SER A 525 8.32 -26.11 20.22
CA SER A 525 8.72 -25.96 21.62
C SER A 525 8.04 -27.02 22.50
N ARG A 526 8.80 -27.66 23.38
CA ARG A 526 8.41 -28.79 24.22
C ARG A 526 8.19 -28.37 25.66
N ILE A 527 7.19 -28.96 26.30
CA ILE A 527 7.06 -28.97 27.76
C ILE A 527 7.87 -30.15 28.29
N ILE A 528 8.83 -29.89 29.17
CA ILE A 528 9.75 -30.88 29.76
C ILE A 528 9.95 -30.63 31.26
N ALA A 529 10.55 -31.60 31.96
CA ALA A 529 11.14 -31.36 33.28
C ALA A 529 12.52 -30.69 33.12
N ALA A 530 13.17 -30.36 34.23
CA ALA A 530 14.49 -29.71 34.18
C ALA A 530 15.47 -30.47 33.28
N ASN A 531 15.71 -31.76 33.54
CA ASN A 531 16.77 -32.51 32.86
C ASN A 531 16.27 -33.82 32.21
N SER A 532 14.97 -33.95 31.96
CA SER A 532 14.37 -35.16 31.39
C SER A 532 13.07 -34.85 30.64
N ALA A 533 12.68 -35.75 29.74
CA ALA A 533 11.34 -35.76 29.21
C ALA A 533 10.33 -36.15 30.31
N ILE A 534 9.05 -35.91 30.02
CA ILE A 534 7.90 -36.23 30.87
C ILE A 534 6.88 -37.01 30.05
N SER A 535 5.93 -37.67 30.71
CA SER A 535 4.83 -38.42 30.08
C SER A 535 3.94 -37.54 29.19
N GLY A 536 2.98 -38.19 28.53
CA GLY A 536 2.08 -37.55 27.57
C GLY A 536 2.71 -37.38 26.19
N VAL A 537 1.99 -36.69 25.32
CA VAL A 537 2.31 -36.54 23.90
C VAL A 537 2.49 -35.06 23.59
N HIS A 538 3.58 -34.73 22.90
CA HIS A 538 3.81 -33.40 22.35
C HIS A 538 2.71 -33.00 21.37
N GLN A 539 2.29 -31.75 21.45
CA GLN A 539 1.40 -31.11 20.50
C GLN A 539 2.07 -29.81 20.04
N ASN A 540 2.10 -29.53 18.75
CA ASN A 540 2.68 -28.26 18.28
C ASN A 540 1.95 -27.09 18.92
N GLY A 541 2.71 -26.16 19.49
CA GLY A 541 2.20 -24.87 19.89
C GLY A 541 2.55 -23.82 18.84
N THR A 542 3.19 -22.71 19.24
CA THR A 542 3.34 -21.51 18.41
C THR A 542 4.77 -20.95 18.47
N ILE A 543 5.04 -19.95 17.63
CA ILE A 543 6.33 -19.25 17.58
C ILE A 543 6.49 -18.14 18.64
N THR A 544 5.45 -17.87 19.44
CA THR A 544 5.39 -16.79 20.44
C THR A 544 6.06 -17.19 21.75
N PRO A 545 7.09 -18.05 21.72
CA PRO A 545 7.01 -19.47 22.07
C PRO A 545 5.83 -19.87 22.99
N GLY A 546 4.89 -20.64 22.45
CA GLY A 546 3.88 -21.38 23.21
C GLY A 546 4.12 -22.88 23.07
N ALA A 547 4.31 -23.61 24.17
CA ALA A 547 4.53 -25.06 24.15
C ALA A 547 3.28 -25.80 24.64
N GLN A 548 2.95 -26.94 24.04
CA GLN A 548 1.76 -27.72 24.38
C GLN A 548 2.07 -29.21 24.57
N ARG A 549 1.37 -29.84 25.51
CA ARG A 549 1.46 -31.28 25.78
C ARG A 549 0.11 -31.81 26.23
N VAL A 550 -0.30 -32.95 25.68
CA VAL A 550 -1.56 -33.61 26.02
C VAL A 550 -1.32 -34.94 26.70
N THR A 551 -2.33 -35.44 27.41
CA THR A 551 -2.27 -36.72 28.13
C THR A 551 -1.13 -36.81 29.16
N LEU A 552 -0.70 -35.68 29.70
CA LEU A 552 0.30 -35.60 30.77
C LEU A 552 -0.25 -36.27 32.03
N SER A 553 0.52 -37.18 32.63
CA SER A 553 0.09 -37.86 33.85
C SER A 553 0.05 -36.90 35.05
N GLN A 554 -0.79 -37.23 36.04
CA GLN A 554 -0.83 -36.46 37.29
C GLN A 554 0.50 -36.47 38.02
N THR A 555 1.20 -37.61 38.02
CA THR A 555 2.51 -37.76 38.66
C THR A 555 3.49 -36.74 38.11
N ASP A 556 3.64 -36.65 36.78
CA ASP A 556 4.59 -35.72 36.18
C ASP A 556 4.16 -34.25 36.28
N LEU A 557 2.86 -33.98 36.25
CA LEU A 557 2.35 -32.62 36.47
C LEU A 557 2.75 -32.07 37.86
N LEU A 558 2.78 -32.94 38.88
CA LEU A 558 3.00 -32.55 40.28
C LEU A 558 4.43 -32.81 40.79
N ALA A 559 5.23 -33.64 40.10
CA ALA A 559 6.52 -34.10 40.60
C ALA A 559 7.58 -32.98 40.68
N ALA A 560 7.62 -32.10 39.67
CA ALA A 560 8.63 -31.05 39.55
C ALA A 560 8.13 -29.88 38.69
N PRO A 561 8.80 -28.72 38.71
CA PRO A 561 8.47 -27.62 37.82
C PRO A 561 8.60 -28.00 36.34
N LEU A 562 7.67 -27.48 35.54
CA LEU A 562 7.64 -27.64 34.09
C LEU A 562 8.38 -26.49 33.42
N TYR A 563 9.11 -26.81 32.35
CA TYR A 563 9.91 -25.89 31.58
C TYR A 563 9.51 -25.93 30.10
N ILE A 564 9.83 -24.85 29.37
CA ILE A 564 9.78 -24.82 27.92
C ILE A 564 11.19 -25.06 27.37
N GLY A 565 11.33 -25.95 26.39
CA GLY A 565 12.58 -26.15 25.66
C GLY A 565 12.39 -26.34 24.16
N ILE A 566 13.46 -26.19 23.40
CA ILE A 566 13.48 -26.27 21.93
C ILE A 566 14.86 -26.78 21.47
N ALA A 567 14.96 -27.29 20.25
CA ALA A 567 16.24 -27.55 19.60
C ALA A 567 16.83 -26.24 19.05
N ASN A 568 18.15 -26.07 19.15
CA ASN A 568 18.87 -24.92 18.60
C ASN A 568 18.68 -24.81 17.08
N SER A 569 18.47 -25.93 16.39
CA SER A 569 18.17 -25.97 14.95
C SER A 569 16.82 -25.34 14.60
N ASP A 570 15.88 -25.30 15.57
CA ASP A 570 14.57 -24.67 15.42
C ASP A 570 14.58 -23.20 15.88
N ILE A 571 15.73 -22.67 16.33
CA ILE A 571 15.93 -21.24 16.61
C ILE A 571 16.66 -20.62 15.40
N PRO A 572 16.03 -19.74 14.60
CA PRO A 572 16.73 -19.05 13.51
C PRO A 572 17.81 -18.10 14.04
N PHE A 573 18.77 -17.79 13.18
CA PHE A 573 19.67 -16.67 13.39
C PHE A 573 18.87 -15.37 13.25
N ALA A 574 18.72 -14.64 14.35
CA ALA A 574 18.01 -13.37 14.37
C ALA A 574 19.00 -12.25 14.67
N SER A 575 18.92 -11.15 13.90
CA SER A 575 19.73 -9.97 14.20
C SER A 575 19.30 -9.38 15.55
N ILE A 576 20.23 -9.14 16.47
CA ILE A 576 19.98 -8.49 17.78
C ILE A 576 20.44 -7.03 17.82
N ALA A 577 21.16 -6.59 16.80
CA ALA A 577 21.54 -5.21 16.55
C ALA A 577 21.80 -4.99 15.05
N SER A 578 21.77 -3.74 14.60
CA SER A 578 22.33 -3.36 13.30
C SER A 578 23.83 -3.62 13.26
N GLY A 579 24.36 -4.07 12.12
CA GLY A 579 25.79 -4.38 12.01
C GLY A 579 26.17 -5.11 10.73
N ASN A 580 27.38 -5.64 10.71
CA ASN A 580 27.91 -6.41 9.59
C ASN A 580 27.46 -7.87 9.70
N TRP A 581 27.08 -8.50 8.59
CA TRP A 581 26.74 -9.92 8.52
C TRP A 581 27.81 -10.81 9.16
N ASN A 582 29.09 -10.53 8.91
CA ASN A 582 30.22 -11.30 9.45
C ASN A 582 30.59 -10.95 10.91
N SER A 583 29.77 -10.15 11.61
CA SER A 583 29.95 -9.88 13.04
C SER A 583 29.12 -10.84 13.88
N ALA A 584 29.78 -11.63 14.73
CA ALA A 584 29.11 -12.47 15.73
C ALA A 584 28.15 -11.68 16.65
N ALA A 585 28.47 -10.42 16.95
CA ALA A 585 27.64 -9.55 17.79
C ALA A 585 26.34 -9.10 17.12
N THR A 586 26.21 -9.26 15.80
CA THR A 586 24.96 -8.98 15.09
C THR A 586 23.89 -10.03 15.37
N TRP A 587 24.26 -11.24 15.76
CA TRP A 587 23.35 -12.39 15.80
C TRP A 587 23.07 -12.91 17.21
N ASN A 588 21.84 -13.36 17.45
CA ASN A 588 21.37 -13.91 18.72
C ASN A 588 22.16 -15.11 19.24
N LYS A 589 22.93 -15.81 18.38
CA LYS A 589 23.74 -16.97 18.75
C LYS A 589 25.20 -16.63 19.07
N GLY A 590 25.61 -15.37 18.93
CA GLY A 590 27.02 -14.97 19.15
C GLY A 590 28.00 -15.59 18.16
N THR A 591 27.53 -16.05 17.00
CA THR A 591 28.32 -16.60 15.89
C THR A 591 27.77 -16.06 14.57
N VAL A 592 28.49 -16.26 13.47
CA VAL A 592 28.05 -15.85 12.12
C VAL A 592 27.19 -16.97 11.49
N PRO A 593 26.10 -16.65 10.75
CA PRO A 593 25.31 -17.63 10.01
C PRO A 593 26.14 -18.46 9.03
N THR A 594 25.77 -19.73 8.90
CA THR A 594 26.37 -20.70 7.99
C THR A 594 25.33 -21.20 6.98
N CYS A 595 25.77 -22.03 6.04
CA CYS A 595 24.95 -22.57 4.95
C CYS A 595 23.67 -23.33 5.37
N THR A 596 23.58 -23.80 6.62
CA THR A 596 22.39 -24.52 7.12
C THR A 596 21.41 -23.60 7.84
N ASP A 597 21.80 -22.35 8.10
CA ASP A 597 21.09 -21.47 9.00
C ASP A 597 20.02 -20.64 8.31
N ILE A 598 18.84 -20.60 8.94
CA ILE A 598 17.76 -19.71 8.55
C ILE A 598 17.98 -18.37 9.26
N VAL A 599 18.02 -17.29 8.49
CA VAL A 599 18.33 -15.94 8.97
C VAL A 599 17.07 -15.06 8.96
N GLN A 600 16.91 -14.26 10.00
CA GLN A 600 15.84 -13.29 10.21
C GLN A 600 16.46 -11.93 10.56
N ILE A 601 16.22 -10.92 9.73
CA ILE A 601 16.62 -9.54 10.02
C ILE A 601 15.44 -8.87 10.69
N ALA A 602 15.62 -8.46 11.94
CA ALA A 602 14.57 -7.94 12.81
C ALA A 602 14.18 -6.50 12.44
N ASN A 603 13.00 -6.08 12.93
CA ASN A 603 12.51 -4.72 12.77
C ASN A 603 13.53 -3.70 13.29
N THR A 604 13.68 -2.57 12.60
CA THR A 604 14.62 -1.47 12.86
C THR A 604 16.11 -1.79 12.69
N HIS A 605 16.48 -3.05 12.46
CA HIS A 605 17.88 -3.42 12.24
C HIS A 605 18.28 -3.29 10.78
N ASN A 606 19.50 -2.83 10.54
CA ASN A 606 20.17 -2.87 9.24
C ASN A 606 21.37 -3.82 9.30
N VAL A 607 21.27 -4.95 8.60
CA VAL A 607 22.39 -5.88 8.43
C VAL A 607 23.07 -5.58 7.10
N THR A 608 24.37 -5.31 7.16
CA THR A 608 25.22 -4.92 6.02
C THR A 608 26.12 -6.06 5.59
N VAL A 609 26.25 -6.28 4.30
CA VAL A 609 27.22 -7.18 3.67
C VAL A 609 28.27 -6.32 2.97
N ASN A 610 29.52 -6.47 3.38
CA ASN A 610 30.66 -5.68 2.87
C ASN A 610 31.98 -6.48 2.78
N SER A 611 31.89 -7.81 2.85
CA SER A 611 33.02 -8.73 2.83
C SER A 611 32.61 -9.99 2.06
N ALA A 612 33.58 -10.86 1.75
CA ALA A 612 33.29 -12.06 0.98
C ALA A 612 32.80 -13.23 1.85
N THR A 613 32.31 -14.29 1.21
CA THR A 613 31.98 -15.61 1.80
C THR A 613 30.80 -15.62 2.78
N ASN A 614 29.88 -14.66 2.70
CA ASN A 614 28.68 -14.67 3.54
C ASN A 614 27.69 -15.69 2.99
N VAL A 615 27.16 -16.54 3.87
CA VAL A 615 26.25 -17.63 3.49
C VAL A 615 25.07 -17.74 4.44
N SER A 616 23.96 -18.26 3.91
CA SER A 616 22.81 -18.72 4.71
C SER A 616 22.05 -19.80 3.95
N LYS A 617 21.17 -20.51 4.64
CA LYS A 617 20.15 -21.33 4.00
C LYS A 617 19.05 -20.44 3.41
N ASN A 618 18.36 -19.69 4.27
CA ASN A 618 17.26 -18.78 3.90
C ASN A 618 17.47 -17.43 4.58
N VAL A 619 16.90 -16.37 4.00
CA VAL A 619 16.87 -15.05 4.62
C VAL A 619 15.46 -14.50 4.59
N THR A 620 14.98 -13.99 5.72
CA THR A 620 13.78 -13.16 5.79
C THR A 620 14.15 -11.80 6.35
N ILE A 621 13.83 -10.75 5.60
CA ILE A 621 13.89 -9.38 6.05
C ILE A 621 12.51 -9.06 6.63
N ASN A 622 12.40 -8.93 7.96
CA ASN A 622 11.11 -8.61 8.59
C ASN A 622 10.70 -7.18 8.28
N THR A 623 9.41 -6.87 8.44
CA THR A 623 8.89 -5.51 8.29
C THR A 623 9.67 -4.54 9.18
N GLY A 624 10.16 -3.45 8.57
CA GLY A 624 11.03 -2.45 9.20
C GLY A 624 12.51 -2.85 9.33
N GLY A 625 12.89 -4.09 9.00
CA GLY A 625 14.29 -4.53 8.90
C GLY A 625 14.89 -4.20 7.52
N THR A 626 16.22 -4.14 7.44
CA THR A 626 16.96 -3.84 6.20
C THR A 626 18.12 -4.81 5.99
N LEU A 627 18.23 -5.39 4.79
CA LEU A 627 19.44 -6.03 4.29
C LEU A 627 20.10 -5.10 3.28
N THR A 628 21.35 -4.71 3.54
CA THR A 628 22.15 -3.90 2.61
C THR A 628 23.34 -4.70 2.10
N VAL A 629 23.36 -5.02 0.80
CA VAL A 629 24.54 -5.55 0.11
C VAL A 629 25.29 -4.36 -0.50
N ALA A 630 26.35 -3.92 0.19
CA ALA A 630 27.12 -2.73 -0.20
C ALA A 630 28.40 -3.09 -0.97
N SER A 631 29.02 -4.22 -0.63
CA SER A 631 30.17 -4.81 -1.32
C SER A 631 30.30 -6.29 -0.92
N GLY A 632 31.32 -7.00 -1.43
CA GLY A 632 31.51 -8.42 -1.11
C GLY A 632 30.43 -9.32 -1.73
N ASP A 633 30.12 -10.45 -1.09
CA ASP A 633 29.11 -11.40 -1.56
C ASP A 633 28.23 -11.95 -0.44
N LEU A 634 26.97 -12.23 -0.75
CA LEU A 634 26.05 -13.04 0.06
C LEU A 634 25.43 -14.12 -0.82
N THR A 635 25.60 -15.38 -0.43
CA THR A 635 24.98 -16.54 -1.08
C THR A 635 23.89 -17.13 -0.18
N ILE A 636 22.66 -17.16 -0.67
CA ILE A 636 21.50 -17.76 -0.02
C ILE A 636 21.22 -19.10 -0.68
N GLY A 637 21.32 -20.17 0.09
CA GLY A 637 21.24 -21.55 -0.38
C GLY A 637 22.60 -22.07 -0.87
N CYS A 638 23.20 -23.03 -0.18
CA CYS A 638 24.53 -23.55 -0.54
C CYS A 638 24.52 -24.91 -1.23
N SER A 639 23.48 -25.73 -1.01
CA SER A 639 23.46 -27.13 -1.42
C SER A 639 22.40 -27.46 -2.49
N SER A 640 21.33 -26.67 -2.56
CA SER A 640 20.20 -26.88 -3.46
C SER A 640 19.68 -25.52 -3.91
N LYS A 641 19.01 -25.46 -5.06
CA LYS A 641 18.45 -24.23 -5.62
C LYS A 641 16.96 -24.07 -5.31
N ASN A 642 16.58 -24.32 -4.05
CA ASN A 642 15.20 -24.28 -3.55
C ASN A 642 15.04 -23.44 -2.28
N ASN A 643 15.98 -22.54 -2.01
CA ASN A 643 15.95 -21.67 -0.84
C ASN A 643 15.21 -20.36 -1.12
N THR A 644 14.99 -19.54 -0.10
CA THR A 644 14.17 -18.32 -0.24
C THR A 644 14.82 -17.11 0.42
N LEU A 645 14.86 -16.01 -0.34
CA LEU A 645 14.97 -14.65 0.19
C LEU A 645 13.57 -14.01 0.23
N THR A 646 13.02 -13.82 1.42
CA THR A 646 11.76 -13.10 1.63
C THR A 646 12.06 -11.67 2.06
N ASN A 647 11.58 -10.68 1.30
CA ASN A 647 11.70 -9.27 1.63
C ASN A 647 10.34 -8.71 2.08
N ASN A 648 10.15 -8.59 3.41
CA ASN A 648 9.02 -7.88 4.03
C ASN A 648 9.38 -6.47 4.51
N GLY A 649 10.66 -6.11 4.46
CA GLY A 649 11.22 -4.83 4.90
C GLY A 649 11.89 -4.11 3.72
N THR A 650 13.20 -3.88 3.81
CA THR A 650 13.98 -3.24 2.76
C THR A 650 15.15 -4.11 2.33
N LEU A 651 15.20 -4.45 1.03
CA LEU A 651 16.40 -4.98 0.39
C LEU A 651 17.10 -3.84 -0.37
N THR A 652 18.37 -3.61 -0.08
CA THR A 652 19.20 -2.64 -0.81
C THR A 652 20.46 -3.31 -1.33
N VAL A 653 20.66 -3.25 -2.64
CA VAL A 653 21.90 -3.67 -3.30
C VAL A 653 22.55 -2.44 -3.94
N SER A 654 23.57 -1.91 -3.26
CA SER A 654 24.32 -0.72 -3.69
C SER A 654 25.72 -1.05 -4.21
N GLY A 655 26.09 -2.33 -4.19
CA GLY A 655 27.33 -2.89 -4.72
C GLY A 655 27.41 -4.39 -4.40
N GLY A 656 28.56 -5.03 -4.66
CA GLY A 656 28.77 -6.44 -4.35
C GLY A 656 27.91 -7.41 -5.18
N VAL A 657 27.79 -8.65 -4.70
CA VAL A 657 27.08 -9.75 -5.34
C VAL A 657 26.08 -10.39 -4.38
N LEU A 658 24.82 -10.52 -4.80
CA LEU A 658 23.80 -11.28 -4.08
C LEU A 658 23.41 -12.51 -4.91
N ASN A 659 23.85 -13.69 -4.47
CA ASN A 659 23.48 -14.97 -5.08
C ASN A 659 22.32 -15.60 -4.33
N ILE A 660 21.27 -15.98 -5.04
CA ILE A 660 20.08 -16.61 -4.48
C ILE A 660 19.86 -17.91 -5.22
N ASN A 661 20.31 -19.02 -4.63
CA ASN A 661 20.07 -20.38 -5.10
C ASN A 661 18.66 -20.80 -4.64
N GLY A 662 17.66 -20.26 -5.32
CA GLY A 662 16.26 -20.50 -5.08
C GLY A 662 15.39 -19.37 -5.61
N ASN A 663 14.52 -18.81 -4.76
CA ASN A 663 13.60 -17.74 -5.15
C ASN A 663 13.75 -16.48 -4.28
N ILE A 664 13.32 -15.36 -4.86
CA ILE A 664 13.13 -14.09 -4.14
C ILE A 664 11.65 -13.69 -4.18
N ASN A 665 11.12 -13.32 -3.01
CA ASN A 665 9.76 -12.83 -2.86
C ASN A 665 9.76 -11.46 -2.15
N SER A 666 9.48 -10.39 -2.88
CA SER A 666 9.28 -9.05 -2.31
C SER A 666 7.79 -8.77 -2.17
N VAL A 667 7.28 -8.80 -0.94
CA VAL A 667 5.84 -8.69 -0.67
C VAL A 667 5.33 -7.25 -0.74
N SER A 668 4.02 -7.05 -0.81
CA SER A 668 3.42 -5.71 -0.79
C SER A 668 3.88 -4.90 0.44
N GLY A 669 4.21 -3.62 0.24
CA GLY A 669 4.72 -2.72 1.27
C GLY A 669 6.23 -2.81 1.54
N SER A 670 6.94 -3.82 1.00
CA SER A 670 8.40 -3.90 1.08
C SER A 670 9.09 -2.90 0.14
N THR A 671 10.38 -2.63 0.36
CA THR A 671 11.21 -1.78 -0.50
C THR A 671 12.30 -2.62 -1.16
N PHE A 672 12.53 -2.42 -2.46
CA PHE A 672 13.63 -3.05 -3.19
C PHE A 672 14.43 -2.01 -3.97
N ASN A 673 15.62 -1.70 -3.45
CA ASN A 673 16.56 -0.77 -4.05
C ASN A 673 17.70 -1.53 -4.72
N GLN A 674 18.04 -1.14 -5.96
CA GLN A 674 19.26 -1.55 -6.62
C GLN A 674 19.87 -0.35 -7.34
N SER A 675 21.03 0.12 -6.87
CA SER A 675 21.73 1.25 -7.48
C SER A 675 23.04 0.86 -8.16
N ALA A 676 23.62 -0.27 -7.78
CA ALA A 676 24.74 -0.93 -8.43
C ALA A 676 24.79 -2.41 -8.00
N GLY A 677 25.89 -3.11 -8.27
CA GLY A 677 26.08 -4.52 -7.90
C GLY A 677 25.27 -5.49 -8.75
N ASP A 678 25.50 -6.78 -8.50
CA ASP A 678 24.90 -7.88 -9.24
C ASP A 678 24.00 -8.72 -8.34
N ILE A 679 22.80 -9.05 -8.83
CA ILE A 679 21.89 -10.00 -8.21
C ILE A 679 21.74 -11.19 -9.14
N PHE A 680 22.01 -12.39 -8.64
CA PHE A 680 21.79 -13.65 -9.35
C PHE A 680 20.69 -14.43 -8.64
N VAL A 681 19.64 -14.81 -9.36
CA VAL A 681 18.60 -15.69 -8.86
C VAL A 681 18.55 -16.92 -9.74
N ASP A 682 18.73 -18.07 -9.12
CA ASP A 682 18.77 -19.35 -9.80
C ASP A 682 17.93 -20.35 -9.01
N GLY A 683 16.75 -20.66 -9.54
CA GLY A 683 15.80 -21.57 -8.91
C GLY A 683 15.79 -22.97 -9.52
N ASN A 684 16.76 -23.30 -10.39
CA ASN A 684 16.80 -24.56 -11.13
C ASN A 684 18.12 -25.28 -10.88
N ASP A 685 18.07 -26.37 -10.14
CA ASP A 685 19.23 -27.18 -9.80
C ASP A 685 19.44 -28.29 -10.83
N GLY A 686 20.05 -27.97 -11.98
CA GLY A 686 20.40 -28.97 -13.00
C GLY A 686 19.20 -29.64 -13.69
N GLY A 687 18.02 -29.00 -13.68
CA GLY A 687 16.76 -29.58 -14.15
C GLY A 687 16.07 -30.52 -13.15
N VAL A 688 16.60 -30.66 -11.93
CA VAL A 688 16.07 -31.58 -10.91
C VAL A 688 15.01 -30.90 -10.05
N ALA A 689 13.74 -31.24 -10.28
CA ALA A 689 12.60 -30.60 -9.61
C ALA A 689 12.62 -30.71 -8.06
N ALA A 690 13.18 -31.77 -7.48
CA ALA A 690 13.19 -31.99 -6.03
C ALA A 690 14.13 -31.03 -5.26
N THR A 691 15.18 -30.55 -5.91
CA THR A 691 16.18 -29.64 -5.35
C THR A 691 16.10 -28.23 -5.95
N SER A 692 15.11 -27.99 -6.80
CA SER A 692 14.76 -26.70 -7.41
C SER A 692 13.61 -26.02 -6.67
N VAL A 693 13.33 -24.76 -6.98
CA VAL A 693 12.11 -24.06 -6.53
C VAL A 693 10.88 -24.92 -6.86
N ALA A 694 9.85 -24.88 -6.01
CA ALA A 694 8.67 -25.73 -6.15
C ALA A 694 7.67 -25.17 -7.18
N SER A 695 6.86 -26.06 -7.78
CA SER A 695 5.75 -25.66 -8.63
C SER A 695 4.76 -24.75 -7.92
N GLY A 696 4.32 -23.69 -8.61
CA GLY A 696 3.45 -22.65 -8.04
C GLY A 696 4.18 -21.52 -7.31
N THR A 697 5.50 -21.63 -7.11
CA THR A 697 6.34 -20.56 -6.56
C THR A 697 7.19 -19.94 -7.67
N SER A 698 7.03 -18.63 -7.92
CA SER A 698 7.87 -17.95 -8.91
C SER A 698 9.33 -17.88 -8.44
N ILE A 699 10.28 -17.95 -9.36
CA ILE A 699 11.72 -17.75 -9.03
C ILE A 699 11.94 -16.29 -8.60
N VAL A 700 11.35 -15.34 -9.30
CA VAL A 700 11.29 -13.93 -8.88
C VAL A 700 9.84 -13.48 -8.80
N LEU A 701 9.41 -13.08 -7.61
CA LEU A 701 8.09 -12.47 -7.36
C LEU A 701 8.25 -11.07 -6.75
N LEU A 702 7.77 -10.06 -7.48
CA LEU A 702 7.75 -8.67 -7.06
C LEU A 702 6.31 -8.20 -6.87
N SER A 703 5.81 -8.28 -5.64
CA SER A 703 4.47 -7.79 -5.27
C SER A 703 4.48 -6.37 -4.71
N THR A 704 5.66 -5.76 -4.54
CA THR A 704 5.82 -4.34 -4.18
C THR A 704 5.92 -3.44 -5.41
N ASN A 705 5.44 -2.20 -5.28
CA ASN A 705 5.67 -1.10 -6.23
C ASN A 705 6.77 -0.13 -5.74
N ASN A 706 7.32 -0.30 -4.54
CA ASN A 706 8.46 0.50 -4.06
C ASN A 706 9.78 -0.10 -4.53
N ILE A 707 9.97 -0.06 -5.85
CA ILE A 707 11.14 -0.59 -6.55
C ILE A 707 11.96 0.58 -7.07
N ASN A 708 13.16 0.77 -6.52
CA ASN A 708 14.09 1.84 -6.91
C ASN A 708 15.32 1.22 -7.58
N TRP A 709 15.15 0.83 -8.84
CA TRP A 709 16.21 0.26 -9.67
C TRP A 709 16.85 1.35 -10.53
N THR A 710 17.92 1.94 -10.01
CA THR A 710 18.62 3.07 -10.59
C THR A 710 19.92 2.70 -11.29
N GLY A 711 20.44 1.49 -11.06
CA GLY A 711 21.63 0.91 -11.69
C GLY A 711 21.90 -0.53 -11.24
N GLY A 712 22.91 -1.19 -11.80
CA GLY A 712 23.26 -2.59 -11.49
C GLY A 712 22.62 -3.62 -12.44
N ASN A 713 22.97 -4.90 -12.24
CA ASN A 713 22.43 -6.01 -13.03
C ASN A 713 21.58 -6.95 -12.17
N PHE A 714 20.41 -7.33 -12.68
CA PHE A 714 19.61 -8.41 -12.12
C PHE A 714 19.59 -9.56 -13.12
N THR A 715 20.14 -10.72 -12.76
CA THR A 715 20.18 -11.91 -13.62
C THR A 715 19.33 -13.02 -13.04
N VAL A 716 18.35 -13.51 -13.81
CA VAL A 716 17.71 -14.80 -13.53
C VAL A 716 18.41 -15.85 -14.38
N VAL A 717 19.11 -16.78 -13.73
CA VAL A 717 20.12 -17.62 -14.38
C VAL A 717 19.49 -18.69 -15.26
N ASP A 718 18.43 -19.33 -14.76
CA ASP A 718 17.81 -20.51 -15.37
C ASP A 718 16.27 -20.45 -15.34
N PRO A 719 15.60 -21.09 -16.32
CA PRO A 719 14.14 -21.19 -16.33
C PRO A 719 13.70 -22.18 -15.26
N HIS A 720 12.40 -22.23 -15.00
CA HIS A 720 11.88 -23.16 -13.99
C HIS A 720 12.11 -24.64 -14.36
N ALA A 721 12.64 -25.43 -13.42
CA ALA A 721 12.89 -26.87 -13.60
C ALA A 721 11.61 -27.73 -13.74
N ASN A 722 10.44 -27.24 -13.33
CA ASN A 722 9.21 -28.02 -13.32
C ASN A 722 8.45 -27.90 -14.65
N SER A 723 7.54 -28.84 -14.89
CA SER A 723 6.71 -28.89 -16.10
C SER A 723 5.46 -28.02 -16.01
N THR A 724 5.16 -27.36 -14.89
CA THR A 724 4.02 -26.46 -14.80
C THR A 724 4.38 -25.09 -15.38
N ALA A 725 3.38 -24.32 -15.79
CA ALA A 725 3.59 -22.99 -16.36
C ALA A 725 3.89 -21.93 -15.28
N THR A 726 4.77 -22.25 -14.32
CA THR A 726 5.12 -21.35 -13.21
C THR A 726 6.01 -20.20 -13.74
N LEU A 727 5.84 -18.99 -13.19
CA LEU A 727 6.59 -17.81 -13.64
C LEU A 727 8.05 -17.87 -13.19
N THR A 728 8.96 -17.56 -14.11
CA THR A 728 10.38 -17.36 -13.78
C THR A 728 10.59 -15.94 -13.24
N PHE A 729 9.95 -14.94 -13.85
CA PHE A 729 9.98 -13.56 -13.38
C PHE A 729 8.57 -12.97 -13.40
N SER A 730 8.13 -12.40 -12.28
CA SER A 730 6.80 -11.82 -12.14
C SER A 730 6.83 -10.49 -11.40
N TYR A 731 6.18 -9.48 -11.99
CA TYR A 731 5.73 -8.29 -11.29
C TYR A 731 4.22 -8.40 -11.07
N ASN A 732 3.79 -8.47 -9.80
CA ASN A 732 2.39 -8.66 -9.42
C ASN A 732 1.90 -7.52 -8.51
N ASN A 733 1.70 -6.36 -9.11
CA ASN A 733 1.19 -5.16 -8.45
C ASN A 733 0.38 -4.29 -9.43
N GLY A 734 -0.68 -3.65 -8.92
CA GLY A 734 -1.61 -2.84 -9.72
C GLY A 734 -1.07 -1.45 -10.13
N SER A 735 0.05 -1.00 -9.56
CA SER A 735 0.73 0.25 -9.94
C SER A 735 1.84 -0.01 -10.96
N SER A 736 2.17 0.99 -11.77
CA SER A 736 3.34 0.89 -12.67
C SER A 736 4.60 1.43 -12.01
N VAL A 737 5.75 0.83 -12.34
CA VAL A 737 7.08 1.21 -11.87
C VAL A 737 7.99 1.49 -13.07
N GLU A 738 8.77 2.55 -12.96
CA GLU A 738 9.68 3.02 -13.99
C GLU A 738 11.14 2.69 -13.63
N VAL A 739 11.71 1.67 -14.25
CA VAL A 739 13.13 1.32 -14.05
C VAL A 739 14.02 2.27 -14.86
N SER A 740 15.17 2.63 -14.28
CA SER A 740 16.18 3.47 -14.93
C SER A 740 16.84 2.73 -16.10
N THR A 741 17.20 3.45 -17.16
CA THR A 741 17.98 2.90 -18.29
C THR A 741 19.42 2.55 -17.92
N ASN A 742 19.88 2.87 -16.71
CA ASN A 742 21.16 2.42 -16.17
C ASN A 742 21.09 1.03 -15.50
N HIS A 743 19.89 0.49 -15.29
CA HIS A 743 19.66 -0.86 -14.75
C HIS A 743 19.40 -1.86 -15.88
N THR A 744 19.87 -3.08 -15.71
CA THR A 744 19.72 -4.15 -16.70
C THR A 744 19.13 -5.41 -16.07
N LEU A 745 18.00 -5.87 -16.62
CA LEU A 745 17.48 -7.21 -16.35
C LEU A 745 18.02 -8.20 -17.38
N LYS A 746 18.61 -9.30 -16.93
CA LYS A 746 19.16 -10.37 -17.76
C LYS A 746 18.40 -11.67 -17.51
N LEU A 747 17.92 -12.30 -18.57
CA LEU A 747 17.42 -13.67 -18.51
C LEU A 747 18.43 -14.60 -19.16
N GLY A 748 18.98 -15.50 -18.34
CA GLY A 748 20.19 -16.25 -18.64
C GLY A 748 21.47 -15.46 -18.35
N ASN A 749 22.54 -16.19 -18.02
CA ASN A 749 23.86 -15.63 -17.71
C ASN A 749 24.91 -15.87 -18.81
N GLY A 750 24.53 -16.48 -19.93
CA GLY A 750 25.46 -16.83 -21.01
C GLY A 750 26.30 -18.08 -20.76
N VAL A 751 26.07 -18.81 -19.65
CA VAL A 751 26.91 -19.93 -19.22
C VAL A 751 26.08 -21.17 -18.87
N SER A 752 24.98 -21.02 -18.11
CA SER A 752 24.18 -22.16 -17.66
C SER A 752 23.36 -22.78 -18.79
N THR A 753 23.32 -24.11 -18.83
CA THR A 753 22.54 -24.91 -19.78
C THR A 753 21.42 -25.71 -19.10
N ASP A 754 21.13 -25.45 -17.82
CA ASP A 754 20.16 -26.23 -17.04
C ASP A 754 18.79 -26.26 -17.74
N ALA A 755 18.22 -27.44 -17.92
CA ALA A 755 17.02 -27.59 -18.74
C ALA A 755 15.79 -27.00 -18.05
N GLY A 756 14.94 -26.30 -18.81
CA GLY A 756 13.60 -25.93 -18.35
C GLY A 756 12.66 -27.13 -18.37
N GLY A 757 11.76 -27.23 -17.40
CA GLY A 757 10.83 -28.35 -17.31
C GLY A 757 9.60 -28.21 -18.23
N ASN A 758 9.23 -26.99 -18.62
CA ASN A 758 8.07 -26.72 -19.47
C ASN A 758 8.49 -26.40 -20.91
N THR A 759 7.89 -27.08 -21.89
CA THR A 759 8.24 -26.93 -23.33
C THR A 759 7.70 -25.65 -23.98
N THR A 760 6.67 -25.04 -23.39
CA THR A 760 6.00 -23.85 -23.95
C THR A 760 6.31 -22.60 -23.15
N ASN A 761 6.28 -22.71 -21.82
CA ASN A 761 6.46 -21.62 -20.86
C ASN A 761 7.84 -21.75 -20.20
N GLN A 762 8.88 -21.51 -21.00
CA GLN A 762 10.28 -21.77 -20.69
C GLN A 762 10.82 -20.75 -19.66
N PHE A 763 11.59 -19.73 -20.07
CA PHE A 763 11.81 -18.54 -19.24
C PHE A 763 10.55 -17.67 -19.28
N ARG A 764 9.52 -18.07 -18.52
CA ARG A 764 8.24 -17.38 -18.50
C ARG A 764 8.34 -16.08 -17.71
N MET A 765 8.18 -14.95 -18.40
CA MET A 765 8.19 -13.61 -17.80
C MET A 765 6.80 -12.97 -17.89
N ASP A 766 6.39 -12.34 -16.81
CA ASP A 766 5.21 -11.50 -16.75
C ASP A 766 5.50 -10.19 -15.99
N THR A 767 5.49 -9.08 -16.72
CA THR A 767 5.71 -7.73 -16.17
C THR A 767 4.41 -6.92 -16.08
N TYR A 768 3.24 -7.52 -16.31
CA TYR A 768 1.96 -6.83 -16.35
C TYR A 768 0.87 -7.58 -15.59
N THR A 769 0.39 -6.99 -14.50
CA THR A 769 -0.72 -7.54 -13.71
C THR A 769 -1.87 -6.56 -13.59
N GLY A 770 -2.98 -6.87 -14.27
CA GLY A 770 -4.23 -6.12 -14.23
C GLY A 770 -4.08 -4.70 -14.79
N SER A 771 -3.64 -3.76 -13.96
CA SER A 771 -3.49 -2.33 -14.28
C SER A 771 -2.05 -1.80 -14.19
N GLY A 772 -1.12 -2.54 -13.58
CA GLY A 772 0.25 -2.08 -13.32
C GLY A 772 1.30 -2.79 -14.17
N ARG A 773 2.39 -2.08 -14.51
CA ARG A 773 3.52 -2.60 -15.30
C ARG A 773 4.86 -2.32 -14.65
N LEU A 774 5.79 -3.27 -14.74
CA LEU A 774 7.20 -2.99 -14.54
C LEU A 774 7.81 -2.58 -15.89
N ASN A 775 8.08 -1.28 -16.07
CA ASN A 775 8.72 -0.76 -17.27
C ASN A 775 10.24 -0.88 -17.13
N LEU A 776 10.83 -1.80 -17.88
CA LEU A 776 12.23 -2.20 -17.72
C LEU A 776 13.20 -1.12 -18.21
N GLY A 777 14.39 -1.08 -17.61
CA GLY A 777 15.54 -0.31 -18.09
C GLY A 777 16.06 -0.93 -19.38
N ASN A 778 17.16 -1.68 -19.29
CA ASN A 778 17.61 -2.56 -20.38
C ASN A 778 17.12 -4.00 -20.15
N LEU A 779 16.90 -4.73 -21.24
CA LEU A 779 16.59 -6.15 -21.21
C LEU A 779 17.61 -6.92 -22.06
N GLU A 780 18.30 -7.87 -21.43
CA GLU A 780 19.24 -8.78 -22.09
C GLU A 780 18.72 -10.21 -22.04
N ILE A 781 18.73 -10.87 -23.20
CA ILE A 781 18.37 -12.28 -23.36
C ILE A 781 19.64 -13.05 -23.68
N ASN A 782 20.16 -13.79 -22.70
CA ASN A 782 21.46 -14.47 -22.77
C ASN A 782 21.36 -15.91 -22.24
N THR A 783 20.45 -16.69 -22.85
CA THR A 783 20.06 -18.02 -22.35
C THR A 783 20.92 -19.16 -22.87
N ILE A 784 21.73 -18.93 -23.91
CA ILE A 784 22.52 -19.90 -24.70
C ILE A 784 21.71 -21.12 -25.18
N ALA A 785 22.31 -21.95 -26.04
CA ALA A 785 21.64 -23.15 -26.54
C ALA A 785 21.41 -24.16 -25.40
N GLY A 786 20.17 -24.62 -25.24
CA GLY A 786 19.79 -25.65 -24.27
C GLY A 786 18.30 -25.98 -24.35
N THR A 787 17.89 -27.05 -23.68
CA THR A 787 16.51 -27.54 -23.73
C THR A 787 15.57 -26.63 -22.94
N ASN A 788 14.50 -26.15 -23.59
CA ASN A 788 13.43 -25.39 -22.96
C ASN A 788 13.90 -24.07 -22.28
N ARG A 789 14.75 -23.28 -22.96
CA ARG A 789 15.35 -22.03 -22.45
C ARG A 789 15.00 -20.74 -23.21
N ALA A 790 14.03 -20.77 -24.12
CA ALA A 790 13.53 -19.55 -24.77
C ALA A 790 12.86 -18.62 -23.75
N VAL A 791 13.05 -17.32 -23.88
CA VAL A 791 12.30 -16.34 -23.09
C VAL A 791 10.92 -16.16 -23.69
N THR A 792 9.88 -16.35 -22.89
CA THR A 792 8.49 -16.23 -23.34
C THR A 792 7.76 -15.19 -22.52
N ILE A 793 7.13 -14.23 -23.19
CA ILE A 793 6.29 -13.21 -22.56
C ILE A 793 4.83 -13.41 -22.97
N SER A 794 3.91 -13.41 -22.00
CA SER A 794 2.47 -13.57 -22.27
C SER A 794 1.75 -12.24 -22.53
N PHE A 795 2.30 -11.14 -22.02
CA PHE A 795 1.69 -9.81 -22.06
C PHE A 795 2.68 -8.76 -22.58
N ALA A 796 2.17 -7.54 -22.75
CA ALA A 796 2.97 -6.43 -23.26
C ALA A 796 4.19 -6.17 -22.36
N THR A 797 5.39 -6.20 -22.96
CA THR A 797 6.67 -6.03 -22.27
C THR A 797 7.36 -4.77 -22.79
N PRO A 798 7.48 -3.73 -21.97
CA PRO A 798 8.15 -2.49 -22.34
C PRO A 798 9.59 -2.42 -21.82
N VAL A 799 10.49 -2.01 -22.71
CA VAL A 799 11.92 -1.79 -22.47
C VAL A 799 12.24 -0.34 -22.81
N LYS A 800 12.57 0.46 -21.79
CA LYS A 800 12.83 1.90 -21.93
C LYS A 800 14.23 2.20 -22.47
N GLY A 801 15.16 1.30 -22.21
CA GLY A 801 16.52 1.29 -22.74
C GLY A 801 16.64 0.35 -23.93
N ASN A 802 17.74 -0.39 -23.96
CA ASN A 802 18.06 -1.30 -25.06
C ASN A 802 17.50 -2.70 -24.81
N LEU A 803 17.06 -3.35 -25.89
CA LEU A 803 16.78 -4.78 -25.94
C LEU A 803 17.91 -5.47 -26.69
N THR A 804 18.59 -6.42 -26.03
CA THR A 804 19.68 -7.18 -26.63
C THR A 804 19.40 -8.68 -26.53
N ILE A 805 19.42 -9.38 -27.66
CA ILE A 805 19.38 -10.85 -27.72
C ILE A 805 20.76 -11.34 -28.13
N TYR A 806 21.41 -12.11 -27.26
CA TYR A 806 22.74 -12.66 -27.51
C TYR A 806 22.70 -13.87 -28.46
N PRO A 807 23.84 -14.25 -29.06
CA PRO A 807 23.93 -15.47 -29.88
C PRO A 807 23.40 -16.70 -29.14
N ASN A 808 22.80 -17.63 -29.89
CA ASN A 808 22.22 -18.87 -29.38
C ASN A 808 21.10 -18.68 -28.34
N SER A 809 20.55 -17.48 -28.20
CA SER A 809 19.41 -17.20 -27.31
C SER A 809 18.15 -16.96 -28.14
N GLU A 810 16.98 -17.27 -27.57
CA GLU A 810 15.68 -17.05 -28.22
C GLU A 810 14.76 -16.21 -27.34
N PHE A 811 14.13 -15.20 -27.94
CA PHE A 811 13.07 -14.40 -27.34
C PHE A 811 11.78 -14.54 -28.15
N VAL A 812 10.73 -15.02 -27.50
CA VAL A 812 9.39 -15.24 -28.07
C VAL A 812 8.42 -14.20 -27.53
N GLY A 813 8.11 -13.20 -28.36
CA GLY A 813 7.08 -12.20 -28.09
C GLY A 813 5.72 -12.64 -28.62
N SER A 814 4.75 -12.94 -27.74
CA SER A 814 3.38 -13.25 -28.17
C SER A 814 2.40 -12.08 -28.01
N ALA A 815 2.89 -10.90 -27.63
CA ALA A 815 2.13 -9.69 -27.39
C ALA A 815 2.85 -8.47 -28.00
N VAL A 816 2.66 -7.27 -27.43
CA VAL A 816 3.42 -6.08 -27.85
C VAL A 816 4.77 -6.05 -27.15
N VAL A 817 5.85 -5.99 -27.92
CA VAL A 817 7.21 -5.70 -27.43
C VAL A 817 7.50 -4.24 -27.75
N THR A 818 7.57 -3.39 -26.73
CA THR A 818 7.90 -1.96 -26.91
C THR A 818 9.35 -1.71 -26.54
N VAL A 819 10.11 -1.10 -27.45
CA VAL A 819 11.51 -0.72 -27.23
C VAL A 819 11.65 0.78 -27.47
N ALA A 820 12.15 1.51 -26.47
CA ALA A 820 12.40 2.96 -26.57
C ALA A 820 13.85 3.32 -26.91
N GLY A 821 14.80 2.39 -26.68
CA GLY A 821 16.20 2.47 -27.12
C GLY A 821 16.48 1.63 -28.38
N ASN A 822 17.67 1.04 -28.48
CA ASN A 822 18.08 0.19 -29.60
C ASN A 822 17.61 -1.25 -29.42
N PHE A 823 17.34 -1.93 -30.54
CA PHE A 823 17.12 -3.37 -30.57
C PHE A 823 18.28 -4.06 -31.31
N ILE A 824 19.07 -4.83 -30.57
CA ILE A 824 20.16 -5.65 -31.09
C ILE A 824 19.76 -7.13 -31.00
N ASN A 825 19.57 -7.78 -32.14
CA ASN A 825 19.26 -9.21 -32.20
C ASN A 825 20.40 -10.00 -32.83
N ASN A 826 21.18 -10.71 -32.03
CA ASN A 826 22.21 -11.65 -32.48
C ASN A 826 21.78 -13.11 -32.31
N GLY A 827 20.59 -13.36 -31.74
CA GLY A 827 19.99 -14.69 -31.56
C GLY A 827 18.77 -14.87 -32.44
N ILE A 828 17.67 -15.33 -31.84
CA ILE A 828 16.38 -15.51 -32.51
C ILE A 828 15.32 -14.64 -31.83
N PHE A 829 14.66 -13.78 -32.60
CA PHE A 829 13.47 -13.08 -32.18
C PHE A 829 12.25 -13.65 -32.92
N THR A 830 11.39 -14.34 -32.19
CA THR A 830 10.13 -14.88 -32.69
C THR A 830 8.99 -13.99 -32.19
N ASN A 831 8.31 -13.24 -33.06
CA ASN A 831 7.24 -12.34 -32.61
C ASN A 831 5.96 -12.49 -33.43
N THR A 832 4.94 -13.06 -32.80
CA THR A 832 3.61 -13.21 -33.40
C THR A 832 2.75 -11.96 -33.20
N GLY A 833 3.13 -11.06 -32.28
CA GLY A 833 2.44 -9.81 -32.00
C GLY A 833 3.03 -8.59 -32.72
N THR A 834 3.21 -7.49 -31.99
CA THR A 834 3.69 -6.21 -32.54
C THR A 834 5.04 -5.88 -31.97
N LEU A 835 6.03 -5.62 -32.83
CA LEU A 835 7.23 -4.90 -32.44
C LEU A 835 6.95 -3.41 -32.54
N GLN A 836 7.14 -2.67 -31.45
CA GLN A 836 6.85 -1.24 -31.38
C GLN A 836 8.08 -0.44 -30.97
N MET A 837 8.54 0.45 -31.84
CA MET A 837 9.62 1.38 -31.55
C MET A 837 9.01 2.69 -31.07
N SER A 838 8.92 2.86 -29.74
CA SER A 838 8.27 4.02 -29.10
C SER A 838 8.72 4.19 -27.65
N ALA A 839 8.43 5.34 -27.06
CA ALA A 839 8.53 5.52 -25.61
C ALA A 839 7.29 4.98 -24.88
N MET A 840 7.42 4.73 -23.58
CA MET A 840 6.31 4.31 -22.70
C MET A 840 6.52 4.88 -21.30
N THR A 841 5.41 5.29 -20.67
CA THR A 841 5.33 5.62 -19.24
C THR A 841 4.04 5.03 -18.67
N GLY A 842 4.13 4.32 -17.55
CA GLY A 842 3.02 3.54 -17.01
C GLY A 842 2.51 2.54 -18.05
N THR A 843 1.25 2.69 -18.45
CA THR A 843 0.61 1.86 -19.48
C THR A 843 0.42 2.59 -20.82
N THR A 844 0.87 3.84 -20.94
CA THR A 844 0.64 4.68 -22.12
C THR A 844 1.88 4.76 -23.02
N THR A 845 1.65 4.62 -24.32
CA THR A 845 2.70 4.74 -25.33
C THR A 845 2.79 6.17 -25.85
N SER A 846 4.01 6.68 -26.03
CA SER A 846 4.28 8.00 -26.60
C SER A 846 5.39 7.93 -27.64
N ALA A 847 5.58 9.00 -28.41
CA ALA A 847 6.66 9.04 -29.39
C ALA A 847 8.03 9.05 -28.68
N SER A 848 8.94 8.17 -29.09
CA SER A 848 10.33 8.26 -28.63
C SER A 848 11.02 9.47 -29.24
N THR A 849 11.74 10.25 -28.44
CA THR A 849 12.58 11.35 -28.92
C THR A 849 14.03 10.92 -29.20
N GLN A 850 14.40 9.69 -28.83
CA GLN A 850 15.72 9.14 -29.04
C GLN A 850 15.81 8.49 -30.42
N ALA A 851 16.96 8.63 -31.08
CA ALA A 851 17.25 7.86 -32.29
C ALA A 851 17.32 6.36 -31.92
N GLN A 852 16.76 5.50 -32.77
CA GLN A 852 16.73 4.06 -32.52
C GLN A 852 17.28 3.30 -33.71
N THR A 853 17.92 2.17 -33.43
CA THR A 853 18.42 1.25 -34.47
C THR A 853 17.88 -0.16 -34.21
N ILE A 854 17.48 -0.84 -35.29
CA ILE A 854 17.26 -2.30 -35.29
C ILE A 854 18.44 -2.93 -36.02
N SER A 855 19.18 -3.80 -35.34
CA SER A 855 20.47 -4.32 -35.81
C SER A 855 20.74 -5.74 -35.30
N GLY A 856 21.89 -6.29 -35.69
CA GLY A 856 22.40 -7.59 -35.24
C GLY A 856 22.45 -8.62 -36.37
N THR A 857 23.08 -9.76 -36.08
CA THR A 857 23.29 -10.85 -37.06
C THR A 857 22.28 -11.99 -36.94
N GLY A 858 21.30 -11.83 -36.04
CA GLY A 858 20.32 -12.85 -35.69
C GLY A 858 19.15 -12.97 -36.66
N VAL A 859 18.23 -13.87 -36.33
CA VAL A 859 17.03 -14.13 -37.11
C VAL A 859 15.83 -13.42 -36.51
N PHE A 860 15.14 -12.63 -37.33
CA PHE A 860 13.80 -12.12 -37.03
C PHE A 860 12.78 -13.00 -37.76
N ARG A 861 11.80 -13.55 -37.03
CA ARG A 861 10.72 -14.37 -37.61
C ARG A 861 9.38 -14.10 -36.95
N ASN A 862 8.31 -14.14 -37.73
CA ASN A 862 6.95 -13.95 -37.21
C ASN A 862 6.32 -15.24 -36.65
N LEU A 863 6.85 -16.41 -37.02
CA LEU A 863 6.39 -17.72 -36.58
C LEU A 863 7.59 -18.63 -36.30
N ALA A 864 7.47 -19.54 -35.33
CA ALA A 864 8.53 -20.50 -35.01
C ALA A 864 8.69 -21.56 -36.12
N ALA A 865 7.58 -22.06 -36.65
CA ALA A 865 7.53 -23.01 -37.76
C ALA A 865 7.06 -22.29 -39.03
N SER A 866 7.79 -22.47 -40.13
CA SER A 866 7.49 -21.89 -41.46
C SER A 866 7.22 -20.37 -41.43
N PRO A 867 8.22 -19.53 -41.07
CA PRO A 867 8.07 -18.08 -41.07
C PRO A 867 7.59 -17.54 -42.44
N THR A 868 6.63 -16.63 -42.43
CA THR A 868 6.13 -15.97 -43.65
C THR A 868 6.67 -14.54 -43.81
N ALA A 869 7.23 -13.97 -42.75
CA ALA A 869 7.92 -12.69 -42.71
C ALA A 869 8.85 -12.61 -41.48
N ASN A 870 9.58 -11.50 -41.34
CA ASN A 870 10.40 -11.23 -40.16
C ASN A 870 9.56 -10.84 -38.94
N LEU A 871 8.46 -10.11 -39.15
CA LEU A 871 7.57 -9.61 -38.10
C LEU A 871 6.10 -9.79 -38.48
N SER A 872 5.22 -10.07 -37.50
CA SER A 872 3.78 -10.04 -37.72
C SER A 872 3.25 -8.62 -37.91
N SER A 873 3.55 -7.72 -36.98
CA SER A 873 3.22 -6.30 -37.05
C SER A 873 4.39 -5.44 -36.59
N PHE A 874 4.54 -4.26 -37.19
CA PHE A 874 5.59 -3.31 -36.86
C PHE A 874 5.02 -1.90 -36.72
N THR A 875 5.25 -1.27 -35.56
CA THR A 875 4.80 0.10 -35.27
C THR A 875 6.00 1.00 -35.02
N VAL A 876 6.02 2.15 -35.68
CA VAL A 876 7.01 3.20 -35.45
C VAL A 876 6.34 4.46 -34.95
N ASN A 877 6.74 4.89 -33.76
CA ASN A 877 6.29 6.12 -33.12
C ASN A 877 7.50 6.82 -32.48
N ASN A 878 8.23 7.58 -33.30
CA ASN A 878 9.52 8.15 -32.94
C ASN A 878 9.66 9.57 -33.54
N THR A 879 9.66 10.62 -32.74
CA THR A 879 9.80 12.01 -33.21
C THR A 879 11.25 12.48 -33.31
N SER A 880 12.23 11.62 -33.05
CA SER A 880 13.64 11.95 -33.29
C SER A 880 13.86 12.33 -34.75
N THR A 881 14.69 13.35 -34.99
CA THR A 881 15.05 13.79 -36.35
C THR A 881 15.76 12.69 -37.14
N SER A 882 16.48 11.81 -36.45
CA SER A 882 17.13 10.63 -37.03
C SER A 882 16.18 9.44 -37.19
N GLY A 883 15.05 9.42 -36.48
CA GLY A 883 14.04 8.36 -36.54
C GLY A 883 14.55 6.98 -36.14
N VAL A 884 13.99 5.95 -36.79
CA VAL A 884 14.36 4.54 -36.62
C VAL A 884 15.19 4.08 -37.82
N THR A 885 16.40 3.60 -37.59
CA THR A 885 17.28 3.09 -38.65
C THR A 885 17.28 1.57 -38.69
N LEU A 886 17.03 1.00 -39.88
CA LEU A 886 17.18 -0.43 -40.10
C LEU A 886 18.60 -0.74 -40.57
N SER A 887 19.33 -1.50 -39.74
CA SER A 887 20.64 -2.08 -40.09
C SER A 887 20.53 -3.55 -40.51
N VAL A 888 19.31 -4.04 -40.70
CA VAL A 888 18.95 -5.37 -41.19
C VAL A 888 17.72 -5.25 -42.09
N PRO A 889 17.55 -6.11 -43.11
CA PRO A 889 16.30 -6.16 -43.87
C PRO A 889 15.17 -6.71 -42.99
N LEU A 890 13.97 -6.14 -43.12
CA LEU A 890 12.78 -6.58 -42.40
C LEU A 890 11.58 -6.70 -43.33
N SER A 891 10.83 -7.79 -43.18
CA SER A 891 9.53 -8.01 -43.79
C SER A 891 8.43 -8.07 -42.73
N VAL A 892 7.25 -7.53 -43.04
CA VAL A 892 6.10 -7.46 -42.13
C VAL A 892 4.91 -8.15 -42.80
N SER A 893 4.40 -9.25 -42.22
CA SER A 893 3.31 -10.02 -42.84
C SER A 893 1.93 -9.36 -42.69
N GLY A 894 1.68 -8.71 -41.55
CA GLY A 894 0.41 -8.11 -41.17
C GLY A 894 0.42 -6.59 -41.37
N THR A 895 0.49 -5.84 -40.27
CA THR A 895 0.33 -4.37 -40.29
C THR A 895 1.64 -3.64 -40.04
N LEU A 896 1.99 -2.71 -40.95
CA LEU A 896 2.97 -1.65 -40.70
C LEU A 896 2.23 -0.37 -40.30
N THR A 897 2.51 0.15 -39.11
CA THR A 897 1.93 1.40 -38.59
C THR A 897 3.01 2.47 -38.47
N LEU A 898 2.84 3.58 -39.19
CA LEU A 898 3.69 4.76 -39.11
C LEU A 898 2.93 5.89 -38.40
N THR A 899 3.12 6.02 -37.09
CA THR A 899 2.44 7.02 -36.26
C THR A 899 3.17 8.36 -36.30
N ALA A 900 4.47 8.34 -36.08
CA ALA A 900 5.36 9.50 -36.12
C ALA A 900 6.80 9.01 -36.38
N GLY A 901 7.58 9.78 -37.11
CA GLY A 901 9.00 9.50 -37.37
C GLY A 901 9.34 8.96 -38.73
N LYS A 902 10.63 9.04 -39.04
CA LYS A 902 11.20 8.44 -40.24
C LYS A 902 11.65 7.00 -39.95
N VAL A 903 11.47 6.11 -40.93
CA VAL A 903 12.14 4.81 -40.97
C VAL A 903 13.21 4.85 -42.05
N ASN A 904 14.48 4.85 -41.67
CA ASN A 904 15.58 4.87 -42.63
C ASN A 904 15.86 3.45 -43.13
N THR A 905 15.86 3.31 -44.46
CA THR A 905 16.07 2.04 -45.16
C THR A 905 17.14 2.22 -46.22
N THR A 906 17.74 1.11 -46.63
CA THR A 906 18.68 1.06 -47.76
C THR A 906 18.32 -0.12 -48.66
N THR A 907 18.95 -0.24 -49.82
CA THR A 907 18.76 -1.42 -50.68
C THR A 907 19.16 -2.73 -49.98
N ALA A 908 20.17 -2.68 -49.10
CA ALA A 908 20.59 -3.83 -48.29
C ALA A 908 19.65 -4.08 -47.10
N ASN A 909 19.18 -3.01 -46.46
CA ASN A 909 18.29 -3.06 -45.30
C ASN A 909 16.89 -2.61 -45.69
N LEU A 910 16.30 -3.39 -46.60
CA LEU A 910 15.00 -3.09 -47.19
C LEU A 910 13.87 -3.39 -46.21
N LEU A 911 12.90 -2.49 -46.11
CA LEU A 911 11.62 -2.76 -45.45
C LEU A 911 10.62 -3.26 -46.50
N THR A 912 10.01 -4.42 -46.25
CA THR A 912 9.00 -5.03 -47.11
C THR A 912 7.69 -5.25 -46.35
N LEU A 913 6.57 -4.85 -46.93
CA LEU A 913 5.23 -5.08 -46.37
C LEU A 913 4.45 -6.11 -47.19
N GLY A 914 3.99 -7.17 -46.52
CA GLY A 914 3.36 -8.35 -47.10
C GLY A 914 4.27 -9.57 -47.09
N THR A 915 3.72 -10.68 -47.57
CA THR A 915 4.37 -12.00 -47.67
C THR A 915 4.53 -12.39 -49.14
N ALA A 916 5.16 -13.51 -49.44
CA ALA A 916 5.27 -14.00 -50.83
C ALA A 916 3.91 -14.21 -51.53
N THR A 917 2.81 -14.39 -50.79
CA THR A 917 1.49 -14.74 -51.34
C THR A 917 0.37 -13.75 -51.00
N ALA A 918 0.60 -12.80 -50.09
CA ALA A 918 -0.45 -11.90 -49.61
C ALA A 918 0.08 -10.50 -49.28
N ALA A 919 -0.72 -9.48 -49.61
CA ALA A 919 -0.43 -8.08 -49.29
C ALA A 919 -0.58 -7.79 -47.79
N GLY A 920 0.28 -6.93 -47.25
CA GLY A 920 0.17 -6.42 -45.88
C GLY A 920 -0.59 -5.09 -45.80
N THR A 921 -1.07 -4.76 -44.61
CA THR A 921 -1.82 -3.53 -44.30
C THR A 921 -0.86 -2.42 -43.92
N LEU A 922 -1.01 -1.26 -44.55
CA LEU A 922 -0.30 -0.03 -44.16
C LEU A 922 -1.29 0.87 -43.41
N SER A 923 -0.90 1.35 -42.24
CA SER A 923 -1.63 2.37 -41.48
C SER A 923 -0.72 3.58 -41.24
N GLY A 924 -1.20 4.78 -41.55
CA GLY A 924 -0.42 6.01 -41.46
C GLY A 924 0.29 6.40 -42.76
N GLY A 925 1.37 7.18 -42.64
CA GLY A 925 2.04 7.84 -43.76
C GLY A 925 1.66 9.31 -43.87
N SER A 926 2.58 10.21 -43.51
CA SER A 926 2.37 11.65 -43.48
C SER A 926 3.68 12.42 -43.61
N ASN A 927 3.60 13.76 -43.62
CA ASN A 927 4.76 14.65 -43.59
C ASN A 927 5.69 14.42 -42.37
N SER A 928 5.15 13.87 -41.28
CA SER A 928 5.90 13.56 -40.06
C SER A 928 6.16 12.07 -39.87
N ALA A 929 5.64 11.18 -40.73
CA ALA A 929 5.75 9.73 -40.59
C ALA A 929 5.92 9.02 -41.94
N TYR A 930 7.15 8.64 -42.32
CA TYR A 930 7.41 8.05 -43.64
C TYR A 930 8.69 7.20 -43.69
N VAL A 931 8.82 6.38 -44.74
CA VAL A 931 10.04 5.62 -45.03
C VAL A 931 11.02 6.50 -45.80
N SER A 932 12.19 6.76 -45.23
CA SER A 932 13.29 7.50 -45.85
C SER A 932 14.24 6.52 -46.53
N GLY A 933 14.02 6.28 -47.82
CA GLY A 933 14.71 5.24 -48.60
C GLY A 933 13.74 4.28 -49.30
N PRO A 934 14.24 3.14 -49.83
CA PRO A 934 13.42 2.19 -50.56
C PRO A 934 12.44 1.43 -49.66
N PHE A 935 11.19 1.33 -50.11
CA PHE A 935 10.14 0.55 -49.46
C PHE A 935 9.48 -0.40 -50.47
N ALA A 936 9.40 -1.68 -50.13
CA ALA A 936 8.75 -2.68 -50.97
C ALA A 936 7.37 -3.07 -50.42
N ARG A 937 6.41 -3.29 -51.32
CA ARG A 937 5.11 -3.86 -50.95
C ARG A 937 4.75 -5.03 -51.85
N THR A 938 4.22 -6.07 -51.24
CA THR A 938 3.49 -7.13 -51.93
C THR A 938 2.12 -6.60 -52.31
N ILE A 939 1.74 -6.85 -53.56
CA ILE A 939 0.48 -6.46 -54.17
C ILE A 939 -0.25 -7.76 -54.56
N ALA A 940 -1.52 -7.85 -54.17
CA ALA A 940 -2.35 -9.01 -54.46
C ALA A 940 -2.50 -9.24 -55.98
N ASN A 941 -2.80 -10.48 -56.37
CA ASN A 941 -3.20 -10.80 -57.74
C ASN A 941 -4.50 -10.04 -58.11
N SER A 942 -4.67 -9.71 -59.39
CA SER A 942 -5.84 -8.98 -59.90
C SER A 942 -6.04 -7.60 -59.28
N ASN A 943 -4.97 -6.95 -58.82
CA ASN A 943 -5.03 -5.59 -58.32
C ASN A 943 -5.31 -4.61 -59.47
N THR A 944 -6.17 -3.63 -59.22
CA THR A 944 -6.33 -2.41 -60.05
C THR A 944 -6.46 -1.16 -59.17
N ALA A 945 -6.21 -1.30 -57.86
CA ALA A 945 -6.29 -0.23 -56.89
C ALA A 945 -4.95 0.48 -56.71
N TYR A 946 -5.00 1.75 -56.30
CA TYR A 946 -3.83 2.53 -55.93
C TYR A 946 -3.27 2.07 -54.58
N ILE A 947 -2.09 1.47 -54.62
CA ILE A 947 -1.33 1.02 -53.47
C ILE A 947 -0.44 2.17 -53.00
N HIS A 948 -0.64 2.65 -51.78
CA HIS A 948 0.12 3.75 -51.18
C HIS A 948 1.53 3.33 -50.74
N TYR A 949 2.53 4.10 -51.14
CA TYR A 949 3.91 4.02 -50.65
C TYR A 949 4.25 5.33 -49.95
N PRO A 950 4.32 5.34 -48.61
CA PRO A 950 4.60 6.53 -47.82
C PRO A 950 6.13 6.75 -47.76
N VAL A 951 6.74 7.00 -48.92
CA VAL A 951 8.18 7.21 -49.05
C VAL A 951 8.54 8.69 -48.99
N GLY A 952 9.81 8.96 -48.73
CA GLY A 952 10.38 10.31 -48.72
C GLY A 952 11.90 10.27 -48.65
N LYS A 953 12.51 11.45 -48.50
CA LYS A 953 13.94 11.61 -48.28
C LYS A 953 14.18 12.70 -47.23
N ASN A 954 14.43 13.95 -47.62
CA ASN A 954 14.38 15.08 -46.69
C ASN A 954 12.94 15.50 -46.36
N ALA A 955 12.02 15.33 -47.33
CA ALA A 955 10.59 15.57 -47.18
C ALA A 955 9.77 14.33 -47.58
N TYR A 956 8.51 14.29 -47.11
CA TYR A 956 7.55 13.27 -47.50
C TYR A 956 7.12 13.46 -48.96
N ALA A 957 7.28 12.41 -49.76
CA ALA A 957 7.02 12.42 -51.19
C ALA A 957 6.38 11.10 -51.60
N PRO A 958 5.12 10.86 -51.20
CA PRO A 958 4.45 9.59 -51.42
C PRO A 958 4.21 9.33 -52.90
N ILE A 959 4.13 8.05 -53.23
CA ILE A 959 3.69 7.57 -54.54
C ILE A 959 2.59 6.53 -54.34
N TRP A 960 1.59 6.53 -55.21
CA TRP A 960 0.62 5.44 -55.28
C TRP A 960 0.73 4.74 -56.63
N LEU A 961 0.89 3.43 -56.58
CA LEU A 961 1.03 2.59 -57.77
C LEU A 961 -0.23 1.75 -57.92
N SER A 962 -0.84 1.78 -59.10
CA SER A 962 -1.96 0.90 -59.44
C SER A 962 -1.56 -0.02 -60.60
N PRO A 963 -0.73 -1.04 -60.34
CA PRO A 963 -0.43 -2.06 -61.33
C PRO A 963 -1.62 -2.99 -61.50
N ALA A 964 -2.01 -3.25 -62.74
CA ALA A 964 -2.92 -4.30 -63.15
C ALA A 964 -2.21 -5.66 -63.06
N THR A 965 -2.17 -6.24 -61.86
CA THR A 965 -1.38 -7.46 -61.60
C THR A 965 -2.07 -8.71 -62.15
N THR A 966 -1.27 -9.61 -62.75
CA THR A 966 -1.73 -10.91 -63.27
C THR A 966 -1.23 -12.09 -62.44
N ALA A 967 -0.36 -11.81 -61.46
CA ALA A 967 0.05 -12.69 -60.37
C ALA A 967 0.33 -11.82 -59.13
N VAL A 968 0.56 -12.43 -57.97
CA VAL A 968 1.09 -11.68 -56.81
C VAL A 968 2.40 -11.03 -57.23
N ALA A 969 2.51 -9.73 -56.99
CA ALA A 969 3.65 -8.93 -57.44
C ALA A 969 4.27 -8.19 -56.26
N VAL A 970 5.57 -7.89 -56.35
CA VAL A 970 6.24 -7.01 -55.40
C VAL A 970 6.74 -5.81 -56.18
N MET A 971 6.33 -4.62 -55.77
CA MET A 971 6.89 -3.38 -56.29
C MET A 971 7.62 -2.64 -55.18
N LYS A 972 8.69 -1.96 -55.56
CA LYS A 972 9.47 -1.08 -54.68
C LYS A 972 9.15 0.36 -55.04
N ALA A 973 9.25 1.28 -54.08
CA ALA A 973 9.26 2.71 -54.32
C ALA A 973 10.39 3.36 -53.52
N GLU A 974 11.08 4.33 -54.12
CA GLU A 974 12.03 5.21 -53.44
C GLU A 974 11.87 6.63 -54.00
N ALA A 975 11.94 7.64 -53.12
CA ALA A 975 11.94 9.05 -53.50
C ALA A 975 13.34 9.64 -53.42
N PHE A 976 13.65 10.54 -54.35
CA PHE A 976 14.92 11.26 -54.39
C PHE A 976 14.65 12.77 -54.46
N ASP A 977 15.44 13.55 -53.72
CA ASP A 977 15.34 15.03 -53.70
C ASP A 977 16.14 15.71 -54.83
N SER A 978 16.52 14.94 -55.85
CA SER A 978 17.25 15.44 -57.02
C SER A 978 16.90 14.62 -58.25
N ASN A 979 16.65 15.30 -59.35
CA ASN A 979 16.45 14.69 -60.66
C ASN A 979 17.56 15.13 -61.63
N SER A 980 18.33 14.16 -62.11
CA SER A 980 19.40 14.37 -63.09
C SER A 980 18.95 14.24 -64.55
N GLY A 981 17.70 13.87 -64.80
CA GLY A 981 17.18 13.71 -66.15
C GLY A 981 16.87 15.03 -66.85
N THR A 982 16.61 14.94 -68.15
CA THR A 982 16.27 16.09 -69.00
C THR A 982 14.81 16.02 -69.47
N ALA A 983 14.21 17.17 -69.79
CA ALA A 983 12.91 17.20 -70.44
C ALA A 983 13.02 16.61 -71.86
N GLY A 984 12.19 15.62 -72.19
CA GLY A 984 12.05 15.06 -73.53
C GLY A 984 10.88 15.69 -74.30
N PHE A 985 10.49 15.07 -75.41
CA PHE A 985 9.43 15.60 -76.28
C PHE A 985 8.07 15.70 -75.55
N GLY A 986 7.38 16.83 -75.74
CA GLY A 986 6.01 17.06 -75.27
C GLY A 986 5.87 17.56 -73.82
N ILE A 987 6.98 17.85 -73.14
CA ILE A 987 6.98 18.36 -71.75
C ILE A 987 7.93 19.54 -71.56
N THR A 988 7.61 20.40 -70.61
CA THR A 988 8.47 21.50 -70.12
C THR A 988 8.44 21.52 -68.59
N ASN A 989 9.34 22.29 -67.96
CA ASN A 989 9.40 22.43 -66.50
C ASN A 989 9.43 21.09 -65.74
N LEU A 990 10.27 20.16 -66.20
CA LEU A 990 10.58 18.92 -65.48
C LEU A 990 11.13 19.26 -64.10
N SER A 991 10.61 18.58 -63.06
CA SER A 991 11.10 18.78 -61.70
C SER A 991 12.57 18.39 -61.56
N ALA A 992 13.42 19.36 -61.20
CA ALA A 992 14.83 19.13 -60.84
C ALA A 992 15.00 18.63 -59.40
N ALA A 993 13.99 18.83 -58.55
CA ALA A 993 14.04 18.55 -57.11
C ALA A 993 13.36 17.24 -56.71
N ARG A 994 12.70 16.54 -57.65
CA ARG A 994 11.97 15.31 -57.32
C ARG A 994 11.96 14.29 -58.44
N ARG A 995 12.30 13.05 -58.08
CA ARG A 995 12.01 11.86 -58.87
C ARG A 995 11.71 10.67 -57.97
N TRP A 996 11.12 9.63 -58.55
CA TRP A 996 10.91 8.34 -57.90
C TRP A 996 11.49 7.21 -58.74
N GLU A 997 11.89 6.15 -58.05
CA GLU A 997 12.16 4.86 -58.67
C GLU A 997 11.13 3.86 -58.16
N ALA A 998 10.36 3.28 -59.07
CA ALA A 998 9.25 2.38 -58.76
C ALA A 998 9.29 1.06 -59.57
N PRO A 999 10.39 0.27 -59.52
CA PRO A 999 10.50 -0.93 -60.33
C PRO A 999 9.56 -2.05 -59.84
N LEU A 1000 9.13 -2.88 -60.79
CA LEU A 1000 8.62 -4.22 -60.50
C LEU A 1000 9.79 -5.11 -60.05
N VAL A 1001 9.71 -5.64 -58.83
CA VAL A 1001 10.77 -6.48 -58.24
C VAL A 1001 10.53 -7.95 -58.57
N SER A 1002 9.28 -8.41 -58.48
CA SER A 1002 8.87 -9.77 -58.81
C SER A 1002 7.39 -9.84 -59.18
N GLY A 1003 6.98 -10.93 -59.84
CA GLY A 1003 5.60 -11.13 -60.32
C GLY A 1003 5.37 -10.51 -61.70
N THR A 1004 4.10 -10.33 -62.08
CA THR A 1004 3.70 -9.85 -63.41
C THR A 1004 2.56 -8.85 -63.33
N MET A 1005 2.59 -7.86 -64.23
CA MET A 1005 1.51 -6.88 -64.44
C MET A 1005 1.29 -6.65 -65.94
N SER A 1006 0.10 -6.25 -66.34
CA SER A 1006 -0.23 -5.94 -67.75
C SER A 1006 -0.10 -4.45 -68.05
N ALA A 1007 -0.48 -3.60 -67.11
CA ALA A 1007 -0.40 -2.15 -67.21
C ALA A 1007 -0.29 -1.50 -65.82
N ILE A 1008 -0.01 -0.20 -65.75
CA ILE A 1008 0.07 0.55 -64.50
C ILE A 1008 -0.41 1.99 -64.64
N ASN A 1009 -1.19 2.44 -63.65
CA ASN A 1009 -1.43 3.86 -63.39
C ASN A 1009 -0.60 4.32 -62.18
N ILE A 1010 -0.27 5.61 -62.14
CA ILE A 1010 0.52 6.20 -61.06
C ILE A 1010 -0.13 7.47 -60.52
N ARG A 1011 0.11 7.73 -59.24
CA ARG A 1011 -0.18 9.00 -58.59
C ARG A 1011 1.06 9.46 -57.84
N LEU A 1012 1.51 10.67 -58.11
CA LEU A 1012 2.74 11.25 -57.53
C LEU A 1012 2.37 12.37 -56.56
N GLY A 1013 2.99 12.39 -55.38
CA GLY A 1013 2.76 13.41 -54.36
C GLY A 1013 4.02 14.18 -53.98
N ASP A 1014 3.99 15.51 -54.12
CA ASP A 1014 5.07 16.43 -53.76
C ASP A 1014 4.50 17.83 -53.57
N SER A 1015 5.04 18.61 -52.63
CA SER A 1015 4.54 19.96 -52.33
C SER A 1015 4.65 20.95 -53.50
N ASN A 1016 5.58 20.71 -54.45
CA ASN A 1016 5.80 21.60 -55.59
C ASN A 1016 4.91 21.28 -56.79
N ILE A 1017 4.08 20.23 -56.73
CA ILE A 1017 3.10 19.92 -57.78
C ILE A 1017 2.01 21.00 -57.80
N GLN A 1018 1.66 21.47 -58.99
CA GLN A 1018 0.61 22.48 -59.21
C GLN A 1018 -0.40 21.98 -60.25
N THR A 1019 -1.52 22.69 -60.41
CA THR A 1019 -2.48 22.45 -61.49
C THR A 1019 -1.79 22.54 -62.86
N GLY A 1020 -2.05 21.57 -63.75
CA GLY A 1020 -1.47 21.52 -65.10
C GLY A 1020 -0.17 20.70 -65.21
N TYR A 1021 0.35 20.18 -64.10
CA TYR A 1021 1.43 19.19 -64.11
C TYR A 1021 0.91 17.78 -64.43
N ILE A 1022 1.72 16.98 -65.11
CA ILE A 1022 1.45 15.60 -65.52
C ILE A 1022 2.57 14.66 -65.03
N PRO A 1023 2.26 13.39 -64.72
CA PRO A 1023 3.28 12.37 -64.47
C PRO A 1023 4.08 12.04 -65.73
N VAL A 1024 5.39 11.91 -65.59
CA VAL A 1024 6.32 11.59 -66.69
C VAL A 1024 7.28 10.48 -66.27
N GLN A 1025 7.89 9.80 -67.24
CA GLN A 1025 8.91 8.79 -66.97
C GLN A 1025 10.10 8.86 -67.93
N ALA A 1026 11.21 8.23 -67.57
CA ALA A 1026 12.40 8.08 -68.41
C ALA A 1026 12.94 6.64 -68.38
N PRO A 1027 13.67 6.17 -69.41
CA PRO A 1027 14.32 4.85 -69.40
C PRO A 1027 15.36 4.65 -68.27
N THR A 1028 15.97 5.74 -67.80
CA THR A 1028 16.96 5.75 -66.71
C THR A 1028 16.81 7.03 -65.88
N ALA A 1029 17.41 7.07 -64.69
CA ALA A 1029 17.38 8.24 -63.79
C ALA A 1029 17.98 9.53 -64.38
N SER A 1030 18.88 9.42 -65.38
CA SER A 1030 19.49 10.56 -66.09
C SER A 1030 19.01 10.66 -67.54
N GLY A 1031 17.98 9.90 -67.93
CA GLY A 1031 17.43 9.88 -69.27
C GLY A 1031 16.49 11.05 -69.58
N ALA A 1032 15.98 11.08 -70.81
CA ALA A 1032 14.95 12.03 -71.21
C ALA A 1032 13.57 11.59 -70.70
N TYR A 1033 12.92 12.43 -69.91
CA TYR A 1033 11.57 12.19 -69.39
C TYR A 1033 10.52 12.54 -70.45
N LEU A 1034 9.56 11.64 -70.66
CA LEU A 1034 8.53 11.73 -71.69
C LEU A 1034 7.12 11.72 -71.09
N ASN A 1035 6.18 12.39 -71.77
CA ASN A 1035 4.76 12.29 -71.50
C ASN A 1035 4.20 10.99 -72.11
N LEU A 1036 4.12 9.94 -71.30
CA LEU A 1036 3.56 8.64 -71.69
C LEU A 1036 2.27 8.28 -70.92
N PHE A 1037 1.91 9.06 -69.89
CA PHE A 1037 0.74 8.83 -69.04
C PHE A 1037 -0.49 9.66 -69.45
N GLY A 1038 -0.39 10.39 -70.57
CA GLY A 1038 -1.46 11.21 -71.13
C GLY A 1038 -1.25 12.71 -70.90
N ASP A 1039 -1.89 13.49 -71.79
CA ASP A 1039 -1.78 14.96 -71.82
C ASP A 1039 -2.44 15.69 -70.65
N THR A 1040 -3.20 14.98 -69.83
CA THR A 1040 -3.88 15.51 -68.66
C THR A 1040 -3.61 14.64 -67.44
N ALA A 1041 -3.75 15.23 -66.26
CA ALA A 1041 -3.67 14.51 -65.00
C ALA A 1041 -4.70 15.07 -64.03
N ALA A 1042 -5.28 14.20 -63.20
CA ALA A 1042 -6.19 14.64 -62.15
C ALA A 1042 -5.36 15.22 -61.00
N TYR A 1043 -5.42 16.54 -60.83
CA TYR A 1043 -4.78 17.26 -59.74
C TYR A 1043 -5.67 17.26 -58.49
N VAL A 1044 -5.05 17.01 -57.34
CA VAL A 1044 -5.68 17.15 -56.02
C VAL A 1044 -4.75 17.99 -55.15
N ALA A 1045 -5.29 19.08 -54.60
CA ALA A 1045 -4.57 19.93 -53.66
C ALA A 1045 -4.26 19.16 -52.36
N GLY A 1046 -3.11 19.46 -51.78
CA GLY A 1046 -2.64 18.83 -50.55
C GLY A 1046 -3.49 19.17 -49.33
N THR A 1047 -3.35 18.34 -48.32
CA THR A 1047 -3.92 18.49 -46.98
C THR A 1047 -2.78 18.50 -45.94
N ALA A 1048 -3.11 18.60 -44.66
CA ALA A 1048 -2.10 18.59 -43.59
C ALA A 1048 -1.26 17.30 -43.53
N THR A 1049 -1.75 16.17 -44.06
CA THR A 1049 -1.08 14.86 -43.99
C THR A 1049 -0.68 14.29 -45.34
N VAL A 1050 -1.11 14.91 -46.45
CA VAL A 1050 -0.85 14.44 -47.82
C VAL A 1050 -0.46 15.64 -48.69
N PRO A 1051 0.67 15.63 -49.42
CA PRO A 1051 1.05 16.74 -50.28
C PRO A 1051 0.16 16.85 -51.53
N ASN A 1052 0.33 17.94 -52.31
CA ASN A 1052 -0.28 18.07 -53.63
C ASN A 1052 0.03 16.81 -54.46
N ASN A 1053 -0.94 16.31 -55.20
CA ASN A 1053 -0.74 15.11 -56.01
C ASN A 1053 -1.41 15.18 -57.37
N ILE A 1054 -0.83 14.46 -58.31
CA ILE A 1054 -1.34 14.28 -59.67
C ILE A 1054 -1.46 12.79 -59.98
N GLN A 1055 -2.56 12.41 -60.61
CA GLN A 1055 -2.85 11.05 -61.07
C GLN A 1055 -2.80 10.97 -62.61
N SER A 1056 -2.18 9.91 -63.14
CA SER A 1056 -2.16 9.61 -64.58
C SER A 1056 -3.56 9.47 -65.17
N ALA A 1057 -3.78 10.02 -66.37
CA ALA A 1057 -5.03 9.83 -67.12
C ALA A 1057 -5.08 8.47 -67.81
N ASN A 1058 -3.93 7.99 -68.29
CA ASN A 1058 -3.82 6.73 -69.03
C ASN A 1058 -2.95 5.73 -68.25
N ALA A 1059 -3.35 4.46 -68.30
CA ALA A 1059 -2.51 3.36 -67.87
C ALA A 1059 -1.44 3.09 -68.93
N LEU A 1060 -0.24 2.76 -68.48
CA LEU A 1060 0.85 2.38 -69.37
C LEU A 1060 1.03 0.86 -69.40
N ALA A 1061 1.21 0.28 -70.59
CA ALA A 1061 1.52 -1.14 -70.72
C ALA A 1061 2.84 -1.50 -70.04
N THR A 1062 2.95 -2.73 -69.51
CA THR A 1062 4.15 -3.14 -68.75
C THR A 1062 5.44 -3.09 -69.56
N THR A 1063 5.37 -3.25 -70.89
CA THR A 1063 6.54 -3.19 -71.79
C THR A 1063 7.11 -1.79 -71.93
N ASP A 1064 6.29 -0.77 -71.69
CA ASP A 1064 6.66 0.63 -71.83
C ASP A 1064 6.99 1.27 -70.47
N TYR A 1065 6.69 0.57 -69.37
CA TYR A 1065 6.95 1.03 -68.01
C TYR A 1065 8.39 0.79 -67.58
N THR A 1066 9.07 1.87 -67.22
CA THR A 1066 10.51 1.85 -66.89
C THR A 1066 10.79 2.06 -65.39
N GLY A 1067 9.81 2.59 -64.65
CA GLY A 1067 9.91 2.81 -63.21
C GLY A 1067 10.65 4.08 -62.78
N PHE A 1068 11.30 4.84 -63.67
CA PHE A 1068 11.89 6.14 -63.31
C PHE A 1068 10.89 7.26 -63.56
N LEU A 1069 10.32 7.82 -62.51
CA LEU A 1069 9.16 8.70 -62.57
C LEU A 1069 9.48 10.12 -62.07
N SER A 1070 8.82 11.12 -62.62
CA SER A 1070 8.85 12.51 -62.13
C SER A 1070 7.56 13.23 -62.57
N PHE A 1071 7.49 14.54 -62.38
CA PHE A 1071 6.40 15.39 -62.86
C PHE A 1071 6.93 16.58 -63.66
N ALA A 1072 6.16 17.01 -64.65
CA ALA A 1072 6.47 18.13 -65.53
C ALA A 1072 5.18 18.82 -66.00
N GLN A 1073 5.26 19.95 -66.69
CA GLN A 1073 4.12 20.54 -67.39
C GLN A 1073 4.06 20.02 -68.83
N LYS A 1074 2.86 19.94 -69.40
CA LYS A 1074 2.69 19.70 -70.83
C LYS A 1074 3.24 20.89 -71.62
N ASP A 1075 4.01 20.63 -72.67
CA ASP A 1075 4.42 21.68 -73.60
C ASP A 1075 3.20 22.14 -74.44
N ALA A 1076 2.93 23.45 -74.46
CA ALA A 1076 1.80 24.05 -75.16
C ALA A 1076 2.04 24.22 -76.67
N SER A 1077 3.26 23.99 -77.16
CA SER A 1077 3.58 24.02 -78.58
C SER A 1077 2.94 22.81 -79.30
N LEU A 1078 1.82 23.07 -79.98
CA LEU A 1078 1.06 22.11 -80.79
C LEU A 1078 1.95 21.42 -81.83
N GLY A 1079 2.33 20.17 -81.56
CA GLY A 1079 2.63 19.17 -82.58
C GLY A 1079 1.67 18.02 -82.40
N THR A 1080 0.82 17.77 -83.39
CA THR A 1080 -0.19 16.70 -83.41
C THR A 1080 0.39 15.36 -82.95
N VAL A 1081 -0.24 14.80 -81.91
CA VAL A 1081 -0.03 13.44 -81.40
C VAL A 1081 -0.60 12.47 -82.43
N GLU A 1082 0.15 12.17 -83.50
CA GLU A 1082 -0.08 10.98 -84.35
C GLU A 1082 1.20 10.38 -84.98
N THR A 1083 2.42 10.87 -84.73
CA THR A 1083 3.63 10.28 -85.37
C THR A 1083 4.88 10.22 -84.49
N VAL A 1084 4.81 9.65 -83.29
CA VAL A 1084 6.03 9.31 -82.51
C VAL A 1084 6.37 7.81 -82.52
N SER A 1085 5.56 6.97 -83.15
CA SER A 1085 6.01 5.65 -83.66
C SER A 1085 6.50 5.69 -85.11
N ASN A 1086 6.45 6.84 -85.79
CA ASN A 1086 6.70 6.92 -87.24
C ASN A 1086 7.69 7.99 -87.73
N LYS A 1087 8.30 8.81 -86.87
CA LYS A 1087 9.27 9.83 -87.32
C LYS A 1087 10.72 9.35 -87.52
N ASN A 1088 11.06 8.13 -87.14
CA ASN A 1088 12.38 7.53 -87.42
C ASN A 1088 12.30 6.31 -88.36
N ASN A 1089 11.21 6.14 -89.11
CA ASN A 1089 11.21 5.15 -90.18
C ASN A 1089 11.96 5.73 -91.39
N ILE A 1090 13.27 5.51 -91.43
CA ILE A 1090 14.04 5.65 -92.66
C ILE A 1090 13.34 4.77 -93.71
N LYS A 1091 12.89 5.37 -94.81
CA LYS A 1091 12.16 4.70 -95.90
C LYS A 1091 13.10 4.42 -97.07
N ALA A 1092 12.80 3.38 -97.84
CA ALA A 1092 13.48 3.09 -99.09
C ALA A 1092 12.50 3.29 -100.28
N TYR A 1093 12.88 4.09 -101.28
CA TYR A 1093 12.06 4.38 -102.46
C TYR A 1093 12.89 4.61 -103.74
N PRO A 1094 12.38 4.36 -104.95
CA PRO A 1094 11.13 3.65 -105.22
C PRO A 1094 11.22 2.21 -104.71
N ASN A 1095 10.11 1.66 -104.22
CA ASN A 1095 10.05 0.26 -103.78
C ASN A 1095 8.70 -0.31 -104.22
N PRO A 1096 8.64 -1.11 -105.31
CA PRO A 1096 9.78 -1.80 -105.94
C PRO A 1096 10.74 -0.90 -106.76
N PHE A 1097 12.04 -1.21 -106.75
CA PHE A 1097 13.11 -0.51 -107.49
C PHE A 1097 13.60 -1.32 -108.71
N ALA A 1098 14.25 -0.67 -109.67
CA ALA A 1098 14.96 -1.33 -110.79
C ALA A 1098 16.47 -1.37 -110.51
N ASP A 1099 17.16 -0.24 -110.70
CA ASP A 1099 18.62 -0.15 -110.50
C ASP A 1099 19.04 0.64 -109.28
N VAL A 1100 18.18 1.52 -108.78
CA VAL A 1100 18.50 2.48 -107.72
C VAL A 1100 17.43 2.45 -106.64
N LEU A 1101 17.87 2.35 -105.38
CA LEU A 1101 17.03 2.41 -104.20
C LEU A 1101 17.52 3.55 -103.29
N THR A 1102 16.67 4.54 -103.06
CA THR A 1102 17.00 5.72 -102.25
C THR A 1102 16.54 5.54 -100.81
N ILE A 1103 17.42 5.81 -99.85
CA ILE A 1103 17.19 5.83 -98.40
C ILE A 1103 16.88 7.27 -97.99
N SER A 1104 15.73 7.47 -97.35
CA SER A 1104 15.16 8.81 -97.10
C SER A 1104 16.02 9.70 -96.19
N ASP A 1105 16.83 9.11 -95.31
CA ASP A 1105 17.79 9.81 -94.45
C ASP A 1105 18.93 8.85 -94.07
N VAL A 1106 20.17 9.32 -94.17
CA VAL A 1106 21.39 8.58 -93.83
C VAL A 1106 22.27 9.27 -92.78
N SER A 1107 21.82 10.41 -92.24
CA SER A 1107 22.59 11.26 -91.31
C SER A 1107 23.12 10.51 -90.07
N ASN A 1108 22.30 9.59 -89.54
CA ASN A 1108 22.60 8.78 -88.35
C ASN A 1108 22.95 7.32 -88.67
N VAL A 1109 23.00 6.95 -89.95
CA VAL A 1109 23.43 5.62 -90.38
C VAL A 1109 24.97 5.57 -90.30
N LYS A 1110 25.50 4.42 -89.91
CA LYS A 1110 26.94 4.11 -89.89
C LYS A 1110 27.35 3.30 -91.12
N SER A 1111 26.55 2.31 -91.49
CA SER A 1111 26.74 1.49 -92.69
C SER A 1111 25.43 0.82 -93.12
N ILE A 1112 25.34 0.42 -94.39
CA ILE A 1112 24.16 -0.22 -94.98
C ILE A 1112 24.54 -1.59 -95.50
N SER A 1113 23.76 -2.61 -95.17
CA SER A 1113 23.92 -3.99 -95.65
C SER A 1113 22.66 -4.44 -96.39
N VAL A 1114 22.81 -5.00 -97.58
CA VAL A 1114 21.70 -5.59 -98.34
C VAL A 1114 21.85 -7.10 -98.27
N VAL A 1115 20.82 -7.78 -97.77
CA VAL A 1115 20.76 -9.24 -97.67
C VAL A 1115 19.59 -9.78 -98.49
N ASP A 1116 19.74 -10.97 -99.06
CA ASP A 1116 18.63 -11.67 -99.70
C ASP A 1116 17.69 -12.35 -98.68
N ILE A 1117 16.61 -12.96 -99.16
CA ILE A 1117 15.61 -13.63 -98.29
C ILE A 1117 16.16 -14.83 -97.51
N SER A 1118 17.29 -15.39 -97.92
CA SER A 1118 17.97 -16.49 -97.22
C SER A 1118 18.90 -15.99 -96.11
N GLY A 1119 19.02 -14.66 -95.97
CA GLY A 1119 19.90 -14.00 -94.99
C GLY A 1119 21.34 -13.84 -95.48
N LYS A 1120 21.65 -14.18 -96.75
CA LYS A 1120 22.99 -14.02 -97.33
C LYS A 1120 23.24 -12.55 -97.65
N LEU A 1121 24.36 -12.02 -97.19
CA LEU A 1121 24.83 -10.66 -97.52
C LEU A 1121 25.22 -10.57 -99.00
N VAL A 1122 24.56 -9.67 -99.73
CA VAL A 1122 24.76 -9.49 -101.17
C VAL A 1122 25.45 -8.17 -101.52
N LYS A 1123 25.37 -7.14 -100.66
CA LYS A 1123 26.11 -5.88 -100.84
C LYS A 1123 26.25 -5.11 -99.54
N THR A 1124 27.34 -4.35 -99.39
CA THR A 1124 27.57 -3.45 -98.24
C THR A 1124 27.97 -2.06 -98.73
N PHE A 1125 27.57 -1.04 -97.99
CA PHE A 1125 27.98 0.35 -98.14
C PHE A 1125 28.54 0.83 -96.80
N ASP A 1126 29.86 0.87 -96.69
CA ASP A 1126 30.57 1.24 -95.45
C ASP A 1126 30.51 2.75 -95.16
N LYS A 1127 30.28 3.55 -96.20
CA LYS A 1127 29.89 4.95 -96.09
C LYS A 1127 28.43 5.05 -96.50
N PRO A 1128 27.55 5.56 -95.62
CA PRO A 1128 26.12 5.57 -95.90
C PRO A 1128 25.80 6.71 -96.87
N GLU A 1129 25.32 6.34 -98.05
CA GLU A 1129 24.81 7.26 -99.06
C GLU A 1129 23.30 7.09 -99.19
N SER A 1130 22.58 8.19 -99.44
CA SER A 1130 21.12 8.16 -99.60
C SER A 1130 20.69 7.44 -100.87
N THR A 1131 21.58 7.17 -101.82
CA THR A 1131 21.25 6.53 -103.10
C THR A 1131 22.04 5.24 -103.26
N LEU A 1132 21.36 4.10 -103.26
CA LEU A 1132 21.98 2.77 -103.36
C LEU A 1132 21.83 2.24 -104.79
N TYR A 1133 22.96 2.09 -105.50
CA TYR A 1133 22.99 1.45 -106.81
C TYR A 1133 23.00 -0.07 -106.66
N LEU A 1134 21.89 -0.70 -107.00
CA LEU A 1134 21.58 -2.12 -106.82
C LEU A 1134 21.19 -2.83 -108.14
N GLY A 1135 21.53 -2.25 -109.29
CA GLY A 1135 21.26 -2.79 -110.64
C GLY A 1135 21.85 -4.18 -110.93
N GLY A 1136 22.90 -4.59 -110.22
CA GLY A 1136 23.51 -5.93 -110.35
C GLY A 1136 22.78 -7.07 -109.62
N LEU A 1137 21.73 -6.80 -108.84
CA LEU A 1137 20.95 -7.82 -108.13
C LEU A 1137 19.94 -8.53 -109.05
N ASN A 1138 19.58 -9.78 -108.79
CA ASN A 1138 18.47 -10.44 -109.51
C ASN A 1138 17.10 -9.91 -109.01
N SER A 1139 16.05 -9.94 -109.84
CA SER A 1139 14.68 -9.62 -109.42
C SER A 1139 14.26 -10.46 -108.22
N GLY A 1140 13.68 -9.84 -107.19
CA GLY A 1140 13.39 -10.52 -105.93
C GLY A 1140 13.30 -9.61 -104.73
N MET A 1141 13.03 -10.19 -103.57
CA MET A 1141 12.92 -9.49 -102.29
C MET A 1141 14.28 -9.45 -101.59
N TYR A 1142 14.63 -8.30 -101.03
CA TYR A 1142 15.84 -8.07 -100.25
C TYR A 1142 15.49 -7.35 -98.95
N LEU A 1143 16.34 -7.52 -97.94
CA LEU A 1143 16.29 -6.74 -96.71
C LEU A 1143 17.49 -5.79 -96.68
N VAL A 1144 17.20 -4.50 -96.60
CA VAL A 1144 18.18 -3.43 -96.44
C VAL A 1144 18.31 -3.13 -94.96
N VAL A 1145 19.41 -3.52 -94.36
CA VAL A 1145 19.73 -3.35 -92.95
C VAL A 1145 20.61 -2.11 -92.79
N LEU A 1146 20.10 -1.10 -92.09
CA LEU A 1146 20.81 0.10 -91.68
C LEU A 1146 21.41 -0.14 -90.30
N ASN A 1147 22.73 -0.10 -90.19
CA ASN A 1147 23.42 -0.11 -88.91
C ASN A 1147 23.62 1.34 -88.47
N MET A 1148 23.08 1.72 -87.32
CA MET A 1148 23.06 3.11 -86.85
C MET A 1148 24.33 3.45 -86.06
N LYS A 1149 24.65 4.75 -85.94
CA LYS A 1149 25.81 5.22 -85.16
C LYS A 1149 25.69 4.96 -83.66
N ASP A 1150 24.46 4.86 -83.14
CA ASP A 1150 24.15 4.56 -81.73
C ASP A 1150 24.19 3.06 -81.38
N GLY A 1151 24.49 2.19 -82.36
CA GLY A 1151 24.55 0.74 -82.19
C GLY A 1151 23.24 -0.01 -82.49
N SER A 1152 22.13 0.69 -82.72
CA SER A 1152 20.86 0.07 -83.14
C SER A 1152 20.88 -0.36 -84.62
N LYS A 1153 19.93 -1.22 -85.01
CA LYS A 1153 19.76 -1.67 -86.41
C LYS A 1153 18.31 -1.48 -86.87
N GLN A 1154 18.13 -1.00 -88.10
CA GLN A 1154 16.82 -0.87 -88.73
C GLN A 1154 16.79 -1.68 -90.03
N THR A 1155 15.72 -2.42 -90.30
CA THR A 1155 15.63 -3.27 -91.49
C THR A 1155 14.46 -2.85 -92.37
N ILE A 1156 14.71 -2.63 -93.66
CA ILE A 1156 13.71 -2.22 -94.65
C ILE A 1156 13.61 -3.29 -95.72
N LYS A 1157 12.40 -3.79 -95.97
CA LYS A 1157 12.14 -4.72 -97.08
C LYS A 1157 12.10 -3.95 -98.40
N ALA A 1158 12.90 -4.37 -99.37
CA ALA A 1158 12.95 -3.80 -100.72
C ALA A 1158 12.70 -4.89 -101.78
N ILE A 1159 11.95 -4.55 -102.82
CA ILE A 1159 11.63 -5.46 -103.93
C ILE A 1159 12.33 -4.93 -105.17
N LYS A 1160 13.19 -5.75 -105.78
CA LYS A 1160 13.75 -5.48 -107.11
C LYS A 1160 12.83 -6.03 -108.19
N LYS A 1161 12.41 -5.16 -109.12
CA LYS A 1161 11.65 -5.55 -110.33
C LYS A 1161 12.52 -6.37 -111.26
#